data_AF-A0A418VN88-F1
#
_entry.id   AF-A0A418VN88-F1
#
_cell.length_a   1.000
_cell.length_b   1.000
_cell.length_c   1.000
_cell.angle_alpha   90.00
_cell.angle_beta   90.00
_cell.angle_gamma   90.00
#
_symmetry.space_group_name_H-M   'P 1'
#
loop_
_entity.id
_entity.type
_entity.pdbx_description
1 polymer ?
#
loop_
_entity_poly.entity_id
_entity_poly.type
_entity_poly.pdbx_seq_one_letter_code
_entity_poly.pdbx_strand_id
1 'polypeptide(L)'
;MGAMANADAVKLAERYEIQPSAPIPALNGVGGNAYTAKSLREKRIEPFATICHASILPRMDVCSTVASLDNGTHMRLLDWGLVDWPQDRGRRYCLVFERPGGRRLMNALTDVIDPMPDEQITRQIVHPLVSALKEMSGRGVVHGAIRPTNLYFRDLASGGLMLGECVSAQPGYGQSVLLETVERGMSAPAGRGTGTAADDMYSLGVTLLILALGRNPVAGLDDEAIVQAKIERGSYPALVQQHRLPLAINEVVRGLLVDDPKQRWTLNDLDLWVAGRRLSPKQPQISRRAARPMEFQGQEYWHCRTLARGFARHVPAAATVIESGELDKWLRRSLGDDVRAEAVGNAIQTASSGKGGSQGDRLVARVCMALDPAAPIRYRGRAMMPDGVATMLAEAFLRNESPQAVAEVIGNQLPMFWVNVQSDFKPEFVPLVQMYDQLRGFMERSAYGLGIERVLYEMNPTMPCMSGLVVKQLPTNPSELLRALDWLGAGGERHKDPIDRQIAAFLSARHKRSDDLLYTQLGSGIEPTRRVIAMLTILSDVQARTGVDGLTHLATWVQALLDPVFRRFHNRKTQELVRKQADAAAHNGRLTELLKVVDDPESLRRDRLEFEAAQIEYREADAEMEKVRHTIGDRNSIVETSGRQVAAIVSSLLSTVLVAGIILLFAF
;
A
#
# COMPACT_ATOMS: atom_id res chain seq x y z
N MET A 1 -2.41 -33.88 5.42
CA MET A 1 -3.52 -34.09 6.38
C MET A 1 -3.09 -34.46 7.80
N GLY A 2 -1.91 -35.10 8.03
CA GLY A 2 -1.48 -35.51 9.38
C GLY A 2 -1.07 -34.40 10.37
N ALA A 3 -0.85 -33.17 9.93
CA ALA A 3 -0.46 -32.04 10.80
C ALA A 3 -1.64 -31.19 11.31
N MET A 4 -2.88 -31.47 10.88
CA MET A 4 -4.05 -30.63 11.19
C MET A 4 -4.76 -30.97 12.51
N ALA A 5 -4.49 -32.14 13.11
CA ALA A 5 -5.31 -32.63 14.22
C ALA A 5 -4.98 -31.99 15.60
N ASN A 6 -3.85 -31.30 15.75
CA ASN A 6 -3.33 -30.81 17.05
C ASN A 6 -2.83 -29.35 17.03
N ALA A 7 -3.40 -28.49 16.18
CA ALA A 7 -3.07 -27.06 16.25
C ALA A 7 -3.75 -26.43 17.47
N ASP A 8 -2.95 -25.81 18.35
CA ASP A 8 -3.45 -25.05 19.50
C ASP A 8 -4.44 -23.96 19.07
N ALA A 9 -5.39 -23.67 19.94
CA ALA A 9 -6.36 -22.63 19.68
C ALA A 9 -5.69 -21.25 19.67
N VAL A 10 -6.09 -20.43 18.71
CA VAL A 10 -5.55 -19.08 18.51
C VAL A 10 -6.50 -18.08 19.15
N LYS A 11 -5.99 -17.13 19.93
CA LYS A 11 -6.82 -16.13 20.61
C LYS A 11 -6.81 -14.79 19.89
N LEU A 12 -7.99 -14.17 19.77
CA LEU A 12 -8.13 -12.78 19.38
C LEU A 12 -8.55 -11.95 20.61
N ALA A 13 -7.70 -11.00 20.99
CA ALA A 13 -7.91 -10.03 22.07
C ALA A 13 -8.36 -10.64 23.43
N GLU A 14 -8.00 -11.91 23.71
CA GLU A 14 -8.51 -12.69 24.86
C GLU A 14 -10.05 -12.71 24.98
N ARG A 15 -10.75 -12.45 23.87
CA ARG A 15 -12.22 -12.45 23.80
C ARG A 15 -12.76 -13.63 23.01
N TYR A 16 -12.02 -14.06 22.00
CA TYR A 16 -12.42 -15.16 21.13
C TYR A 16 -11.29 -16.17 20.99
N GLU A 17 -11.69 -17.44 20.96
CA GLU A 17 -10.80 -18.57 20.72
C GLU A 17 -11.16 -19.19 19.36
N ILE A 18 -10.22 -19.14 18.43
CA ILE A 18 -10.35 -19.66 17.05
C ILE A 18 -9.67 -21.03 16.99
N GLN A 19 -10.31 -21.99 16.31
CA GLN A 19 -9.80 -23.36 16.16
C GLN A 19 -9.24 -23.57 14.75
N PRO A 20 -7.91 -23.56 14.54
CA PRO A 20 -7.32 -23.74 13.20
C PRO A 20 -7.60 -25.10 12.56
N SER A 21 -7.92 -26.11 13.37
CA SER A 21 -8.26 -27.48 12.96
C SER A 21 -9.73 -27.67 12.56
N ALA A 22 -10.59 -26.67 12.77
CA ALA A 22 -12.03 -26.77 12.55
C ALA A 22 -12.53 -25.74 11.51
N PRO A 23 -12.14 -25.87 10.22
CA PRO A 23 -12.62 -25.00 9.15
C PRO A 23 -14.12 -25.19 8.88
N ILE A 24 -14.78 -24.14 8.39
CA ILE A 24 -16.19 -24.14 8.00
C ILE A 24 -16.30 -23.75 6.51
N PRO A 25 -16.01 -24.66 5.56
CA PRO A 25 -15.94 -24.31 4.14
C PRO A 25 -17.20 -23.64 3.57
N ALA A 26 -18.38 -23.97 4.12
CA ALA A 26 -19.66 -23.37 3.73
C ALA A 26 -19.74 -21.86 4.00
N LEU A 27 -18.89 -21.32 4.88
CA LEU A 27 -18.81 -19.89 5.21
C LEU A 27 -17.57 -19.21 4.62
N ASN A 28 -16.76 -19.90 3.80
CA ASN A 28 -15.61 -19.29 3.15
C ASN A 28 -16.04 -18.11 2.26
N GLY A 29 -15.35 -16.98 2.40
CA GLY A 29 -15.52 -15.80 1.58
C GLY A 29 -14.43 -15.69 0.53
N VAL A 30 -14.53 -14.69 -0.34
CA VAL A 30 -13.46 -14.39 -1.31
C VAL A 30 -12.20 -13.90 -0.62
N GLY A 31 -12.34 -13.16 0.49
CA GLY A 31 -11.22 -12.56 1.22
C GLY A 31 -10.59 -13.47 2.27
N GLY A 32 -11.17 -14.64 2.57
CA GLY A 32 -10.68 -15.47 3.67
C GLY A 32 -11.44 -16.78 3.88
N ASN A 33 -10.80 -17.67 4.65
CA ASN A 33 -11.36 -18.96 5.02
C ASN A 33 -12.01 -18.88 6.41
N ALA A 34 -13.16 -19.51 6.58
CA ALA A 34 -13.91 -19.52 7.84
C ALA A 34 -13.49 -20.69 8.74
N TYR A 35 -13.45 -20.42 10.04
CA TYR A 35 -13.08 -21.35 11.11
C TYR A 35 -14.03 -21.23 12.29
N THR A 36 -14.17 -22.32 13.03
CA THR A 36 -14.92 -22.33 14.28
C THR A 36 -14.27 -21.39 15.29
N ALA A 37 -15.09 -20.55 15.92
CA ALA A 37 -14.67 -19.66 17.00
C ALA A 37 -15.59 -19.83 18.21
N LYS A 38 -15.07 -19.52 19.39
CA LYS A 38 -15.83 -19.50 20.65
C LYS A 38 -15.66 -18.15 21.34
N SER A 39 -16.76 -17.59 21.83
CA SER A 39 -16.70 -16.41 22.70
C SER A 39 -16.31 -16.84 24.11
N LEU A 40 -15.28 -16.19 24.66
CA LEU A 40 -14.80 -16.43 26.03
C LEU A 40 -15.62 -15.65 27.07
N ARG A 41 -16.35 -14.61 26.65
CA ARG A 41 -17.17 -13.76 27.53
C ARG A 41 -18.67 -14.03 27.42
N GLU A 42 -19.16 -14.32 26.23
CA GLU A 42 -20.60 -14.37 25.93
C GLU A 42 -21.01 -15.73 25.38
N LYS A 43 -21.53 -16.61 26.25
CA LYS A 43 -21.89 -17.99 25.87
C LYS A 43 -23.08 -18.11 24.90
N ARG A 44 -23.88 -17.05 24.73
CA ARG A 44 -25.10 -17.07 23.89
C ARG A 44 -24.83 -16.76 22.41
N ILE A 45 -23.69 -16.17 22.10
CA ILE A 45 -23.33 -15.86 20.71
C ILE A 45 -22.55 -17.05 20.17
N GLU A 46 -22.93 -17.51 18.98
CA GLU A 46 -22.16 -18.48 18.20
C GLU A 46 -21.35 -17.73 17.13
N PRO A 47 -20.06 -17.40 17.39
CA PRO A 47 -19.25 -16.73 16.40
C PRO A 47 -18.59 -17.72 15.43
N PHE A 48 -18.17 -17.20 14.28
CA PHE A 48 -17.13 -17.83 13.46
C PHE A 48 -16.06 -16.80 13.12
N ALA A 49 -14.85 -17.27 12.81
CA ALA A 49 -13.74 -16.41 12.43
C ALA A 49 -13.36 -16.61 10.97
N THR A 50 -13.21 -15.52 10.23
CA THR A 50 -12.61 -15.50 8.90
C THR A 50 -11.15 -15.11 9.03
N ILE A 51 -10.25 -15.99 8.60
CA ILE A 51 -8.83 -15.70 8.46
C ILE A 51 -8.57 -15.23 7.04
N CYS A 52 -8.17 -13.96 6.90
CA CYS A 52 -8.01 -13.33 5.61
C CYS A 52 -6.82 -13.91 4.83
N HIS A 53 -6.98 -14.05 3.51
CA HIS A 53 -5.89 -14.45 2.63
C HIS A 53 -4.83 -13.35 2.57
N ALA A 54 -3.55 -13.74 2.48
CA ALA A 54 -2.44 -12.78 2.42
C ALA A 54 -2.41 -11.93 1.13
N SER A 55 -3.12 -12.38 0.08
CA SER A 55 -3.15 -11.74 -1.24
C SER A 55 -4.23 -10.68 -1.39
N ILE A 56 -5.07 -10.47 -0.36
CA ILE A 56 -6.23 -9.57 -0.40
C ILE A 56 -6.20 -8.68 0.84
N LEU A 57 -6.31 -7.37 0.64
CA LEU A 57 -6.37 -6.40 1.74
C LEU A 57 -7.81 -6.31 2.28
N PRO A 58 -8.07 -6.64 3.56
CA PRO A 58 -9.37 -6.39 4.17
C PRO A 58 -9.63 -4.89 4.38
N ARG A 59 -10.91 -4.51 4.46
CA ARG A 59 -11.38 -3.13 4.61
C ARG A 59 -11.35 -2.69 6.08
N MET A 60 -10.15 -2.64 6.65
CA MET A 60 -9.95 -2.31 8.06
C MET A 60 -10.43 -0.89 8.43
N ASP A 61 -10.52 0.00 7.44
CA ASP A 61 -10.99 1.38 7.53
C ASP A 61 -12.49 1.49 7.84
N VAL A 62 -13.30 0.49 7.48
CA VAL A 62 -14.75 0.47 7.75
C VAL A 62 -15.18 -0.53 8.81
N CYS A 63 -14.27 -1.35 9.36
CA CYS A 63 -14.62 -2.38 10.35
C CYS A 63 -15.37 -1.81 11.56
N SER A 64 -14.93 -0.66 12.10
CA SER A 64 -15.61 0.00 13.23
C SER A 64 -17.02 0.47 12.86
N THR A 65 -17.19 1.04 11.66
CA THR A 65 -18.49 1.47 11.15
C THR A 65 -19.43 0.28 10.93
N VAL A 66 -18.93 -0.81 10.34
CA VAL A 66 -19.71 -2.03 10.10
C VAL A 66 -20.09 -2.74 11.41
N ALA A 67 -19.17 -2.83 12.37
CA ALA A 67 -19.43 -3.45 13.67
C ALA A 67 -20.47 -2.69 14.52
N SER A 68 -20.67 -1.40 14.24
CA SER A 68 -21.62 -0.54 14.94
C SER A 68 -22.97 -0.38 14.24
N LEU A 69 -23.19 -1.07 13.12
CA LEU A 69 -24.50 -1.13 12.47
C LEU A 69 -25.51 -1.85 13.38
N ASP A 70 -26.72 -1.33 13.48
CA ASP A 70 -27.79 -1.85 14.33
C ASP A 70 -28.97 -2.31 13.48
N ASN A 71 -28.72 -3.36 12.69
CA ASN A 71 -29.71 -3.93 11.79
C ASN A 71 -29.63 -5.45 11.75
N GLY A 72 -30.73 -6.13 12.06
CA GLY A 72 -30.84 -7.58 12.02
C GLY A 72 -30.72 -8.23 10.64
N THR A 73 -30.43 -7.48 9.58
CA THR A 73 -30.24 -8.04 8.23
C THR A 73 -28.77 -8.23 7.90
N HIS A 74 -27.84 -7.45 8.46
CA HIS A 74 -26.42 -7.60 8.13
C HIS A 74 -25.75 -8.65 9.03
N MET A 75 -24.72 -9.32 8.51
CA MET A 75 -23.85 -10.21 9.28
C MET A 75 -22.97 -9.37 10.20
N ARG A 76 -23.26 -9.43 11.50
CA ARG A 76 -22.61 -8.57 12.49
C ARG A 76 -21.13 -8.91 12.65
N LEU A 77 -20.26 -7.91 12.49
CA LEU A 77 -18.85 -7.99 12.85
C LEU A 77 -18.72 -7.79 14.37
N LEU A 78 -18.21 -8.81 15.07
CA LEU A 78 -18.12 -8.86 16.53
C LEU A 78 -16.76 -8.40 17.06
N ASP A 79 -15.68 -8.69 16.32
CA ASP A 79 -14.31 -8.31 16.64
C ASP A 79 -13.38 -8.48 15.44
N TRP A 80 -12.23 -7.82 15.46
CA TRP A 80 -11.21 -7.96 14.43
C TRP A 80 -9.82 -7.62 14.94
N GLY A 81 -8.79 -8.17 14.28
CA GLY A 81 -7.41 -7.83 14.59
C GLY A 81 -6.42 -8.75 13.90
N LEU A 82 -5.16 -8.66 14.33
CA LEU A 82 -4.11 -9.57 13.90
C LEU A 82 -4.01 -10.74 14.89
N VAL A 83 -3.84 -11.94 14.35
CA VAL A 83 -3.56 -13.15 15.13
C VAL A 83 -2.33 -13.87 14.57
N ASP A 84 -1.56 -14.52 15.44
CA ASP A 84 -0.50 -15.41 15.01
C ASP A 84 -1.13 -16.68 14.44
N TRP A 85 -0.94 -16.92 13.14
CA TRP A 85 -1.58 -18.02 12.42
C TRP A 85 -0.57 -19.16 12.18
N PRO A 86 -0.75 -20.34 12.82
CA PRO A 86 0.25 -21.41 12.79
C PRO A 86 0.60 -21.92 11.39
N GLN A 87 -0.39 -21.98 10.49
CA GLN A 87 -0.23 -22.52 9.13
C GLN A 87 0.74 -21.67 8.29
N ASP A 88 0.81 -20.37 8.56
CA ASP A 88 1.60 -19.41 7.79
C ASP A 88 2.90 -18.99 8.47
N ARG A 89 3.13 -19.46 9.72
CA ARG A 89 4.27 -19.04 10.57
C ARG A 89 4.42 -17.52 10.61
N GLY A 90 3.31 -16.81 10.78
CA GLY A 90 3.22 -15.36 10.77
C GLY A 90 1.82 -14.89 11.12
N ARG A 91 1.60 -13.58 11.07
CA ARG A 91 0.32 -12.97 11.41
C ARG A 91 -0.64 -12.94 10.23
N ARG A 92 -1.92 -13.00 10.56
CA ARG A 92 -3.04 -12.81 9.62
C ARG A 92 -4.10 -11.92 10.24
N TYR A 93 -4.81 -11.18 9.39
CA TYR A 93 -6.05 -10.55 9.79
C TYR A 93 -7.10 -11.62 10.10
N CYS A 94 -7.74 -11.45 11.24
CA CYS A 94 -8.85 -12.25 11.72
C CYS A 94 -10.05 -11.34 11.92
N LEU A 95 -11.18 -11.75 11.35
CA LEU A 95 -12.47 -11.07 11.45
C LEU A 95 -13.46 -12.05 12.09
N VAL A 96 -14.07 -11.68 13.22
CA VAL A 96 -15.01 -12.54 13.95
C VAL A 96 -16.43 -12.04 13.71
N PHE A 97 -17.30 -12.91 13.22
CA PHE A 97 -18.67 -12.58 12.85
C PHE A 97 -19.69 -13.41 13.64
N GLU A 98 -20.92 -12.90 13.75
CA GLU A 98 -22.08 -13.71 14.12
C GLU A 98 -22.30 -14.82 13.06
N ARG A 99 -22.44 -16.07 13.49
CA ARG A 99 -22.70 -17.19 12.59
C ARG A 99 -24.17 -17.18 12.11
N PRO A 100 -24.44 -17.31 10.81
CA PRO A 100 -25.81 -17.52 10.34
C PRO A 100 -26.34 -18.86 10.84
N GLY A 101 -27.60 -18.89 11.30
CA GLY A 101 -28.25 -20.12 11.75
C GLY A 101 -28.64 -21.08 10.62
N GLY A 102 -28.75 -20.58 9.39
CA GLY A 102 -29.07 -21.36 8.20
C GLY A 102 -28.01 -21.30 7.10
N ARG A 103 -28.28 -22.01 6.00
CA ARG A 103 -27.42 -22.08 4.81
C ARG A 103 -27.50 -20.82 3.95
N ARG A 104 -26.61 -20.71 2.97
CA ARG A 104 -26.72 -19.73 1.88
C ARG A 104 -28.00 -19.96 1.09
N LEU A 105 -28.55 -18.89 0.50
CA LEU A 105 -29.65 -18.99 -0.46
C LEU A 105 -29.22 -19.78 -1.71
N MET A 106 -28.00 -19.55 -2.19
CA MET A 106 -27.35 -20.35 -3.25
C MET A 106 -25.90 -20.64 -2.85
N ASN A 107 -25.37 -21.84 -3.11
CA ASN A 107 -23.96 -22.15 -2.82
C ASN A 107 -23.05 -21.59 -3.91
N ALA A 108 -23.47 -21.69 -5.17
CA ALA A 108 -22.82 -21.14 -6.34
C ALA A 108 -23.84 -20.45 -7.26
N LEU A 109 -23.38 -19.51 -8.10
CA LEU A 109 -24.24 -18.84 -9.10
C LEU A 109 -24.66 -19.79 -10.24
N THR A 110 -24.02 -20.95 -10.36
CA THR A 110 -24.38 -22.03 -11.28
C THR A 110 -25.50 -22.91 -10.75
N ASP A 111 -25.86 -22.78 -9.47
CA ASP A 111 -26.92 -23.58 -8.87
C ASP A 111 -28.28 -23.22 -9.50
N VAL A 112 -29.17 -24.22 -9.53
CA VAL A 112 -30.57 -24.04 -9.87
C VAL A 112 -31.38 -24.32 -8.62
N ILE A 113 -32.26 -23.38 -8.27
CA ILE A 113 -33.20 -23.47 -7.16
C ILE A 113 -34.63 -23.27 -7.69
N ASP A 114 -35.62 -23.57 -6.87
CA ASP A 114 -37.00 -23.21 -7.20
C ASP A 114 -37.13 -21.68 -7.28
N PRO A 115 -37.77 -21.15 -8.35
CA PRO A 115 -38.03 -19.72 -8.46
C PRO A 115 -38.80 -19.19 -7.24
N MET A 116 -38.29 -18.12 -6.62
CA MET A 116 -38.98 -17.53 -5.47
C MET A 116 -40.24 -16.77 -5.91
N PRO A 117 -41.40 -16.98 -5.27
CA PRO A 117 -42.60 -16.20 -5.51
C PRO A 117 -42.41 -14.71 -5.21
N ASP A 118 -43.13 -13.85 -5.93
CA ASP A 118 -43.08 -12.38 -5.80
C ASP A 118 -43.25 -11.90 -4.35
N GLU A 119 -44.27 -12.39 -3.65
CA GLU A 119 -44.53 -12.02 -2.26
C GLU A 119 -43.35 -12.41 -1.33
N GLN A 120 -42.74 -13.58 -1.60
CA GLN A 120 -41.60 -14.05 -0.83
C GLN A 120 -40.36 -13.20 -1.10
N ILE A 121 -40.06 -12.86 -2.36
CA ILE A 121 -38.95 -11.97 -2.72
C ILE A 121 -39.15 -10.61 -2.07
N THR A 122 -40.34 -10.02 -2.18
CA THR A 122 -40.63 -8.72 -1.61
C THR A 122 -40.45 -8.72 -0.09
N ARG A 123 -41.10 -9.66 0.62
CA ARG A 123 -41.09 -9.73 2.09
C ARG A 123 -39.74 -10.17 2.68
N GLN A 124 -39.11 -11.19 2.12
CA GLN A 124 -37.91 -11.80 2.70
C GLN A 124 -36.61 -11.20 2.16
N ILE A 125 -36.62 -10.58 0.96
CA ILE A 125 -35.40 -10.07 0.32
C ILE A 125 -35.40 -8.55 0.24
N VAL A 126 -36.40 -7.95 -0.42
CA VAL A 126 -36.40 -6.50 -0.70
C VAL A 126 -36.49 -5.70 0.59
N HIS A 127 -37.47 -5.97 1.45
CA HIS A 127 -37.67 -5.23 2.71
C HIS A 127 -36.41 -5.23 3.60
N PRO A 128 -35.80 -6.38 3.96
CA PRO A 128 -34.61 -6.39 4.80
C PRO A 128 -33.41 -5.70 4.13
N LEU A 129 -33.16 -5.95 2.84
CA LEU A 129 -32.00 -5.37 2.16
C LEU A 129 -32.12 -3.85 2.00
N VAL A 130 -33.31 -3.31 1.71
CA VAL A 130 -33.52 -1.85 1.67
C VAL A 130 -33.20 -1.23 3.03
N SER A 131 -33.66 -1.85 4.12
CA SER A 131 -33.35 -1.40 5.48
C SER A 131 -31.85 -1.40 5.77
N ALA A 132 -31.14 -2.48 5.41
CA ALA A 132 -29.69 -2.59 5.62
C ALA A 132 -28.90 -1.58 4.78
N LEU A 133 -29.22 -1.47 3.49
CA LEU A 133 -28.51 -0.59 2.56
C LEU A 133 -28.70 0.89 2.88
N LYS A 134 -29.85 1.27 3.44
CA LYS A 134 -30.05 2.62 3.98
C LYS A 134 -29.11 2.94 5.12
N GLU A 135 -28.99 2.04 6.09
CA GLU A 135 -28.11 2.27 7.22
C GLU A 135 -26.64 2.35 6.76
N MET A 136 -26.22 1.40 5.92
CA MET A 136 -24.87 1.39 5.36
C MET A 136 -24.59 2.66 4.54
N SER A 137 -25.48 3.03 3.62
CA SER A 137 -25.36 4.26 2.82
C SER A 137 -25.35 5.51 3.69
N GLY A 138 -26.17 5.57 4.74
CA GLY A 138 -26.21 6.69 5.68
C GLY A 138 -24.91 6.86 6.48
N ARG A 139 -24.12 5.79 6.62
CA ARG A 139 -22.78 5.81 7.22
C ARG A 139 -21.64 5.83 6.19
N GLY A 140 -21.94 6.03 4.91
CA GLY A 140 -20.93 6.08 3.84
C GLY A 140 -20.28 4.75 3.51
N VAL A 141 -20.92 3.63 3.84
CA VAL A 141 -20.41 2.27 3.56
C VAL A 141 -21.14 1.69 2.35
N VAL A 142 -20.39 1.35 1.31
CA VAL A 142 -20.85 0.50 0.21
C VAL A 142 -20.59 -0.96 0.58
N HIS A 143 -21.58 -1.83 0.39
CA HIS A 143 -21.46 -3.25 0.66
C HIS A 143 -20.60 -3.92 -0.42
N GLY A 144 -20.91 -3.70 -1.70
CA GLY A 144 -20.11 -4.17 -2.85
C GLY A 144 -20.06 -5.69 -2.99
N ALA A 145 -20.98 -6.43 -2.37
CA ALA A 145 -20.98 -7.88 -2.34
C ALA A 145 -22.40 -8.48 -2.22
N ILE A 146 -23.39 -7.78 -2.75
CA ILE A 146 -24.80 -8.19 -2.76
C ILE A 146 -25.01 -9.19 -3.89
N ARG A 147 -25.21 -10.46 -3.53
CA ARG A 147 -25.41 -11.56 -4.49
C ARG A 147 -26.07 -12.75 -3.80
N PRO A 148 -26.77 -13.64 -4.53
CA PRO A 148 -27.42 -14.80 -3.92
C PRO A 148 -26.49 -15.70 -3.10
N THR A 149 -25.21 -15.79 -3.48
CA THR A 149 -24.19 -16.59 -2.77
C THR A 149 -23.60 -15.91 -1.54
N ASN A 150 -24.00 -14.68 -1.25
CA ASN A 150 -23.68 -13.93 -0.04
C ASN A 150 -24.94 -13.54 0.74
N LEU A 151 -26.05 -14.26 0.54
CA LEU A 151 -27.26 -14.17 1.33
C LEU A 151 -27.45 -15.50 2.07
N TYR A 152 -27.86 -15.42 3.33
CA TYR A 152 -28.04 -16.55 4.23
C TYR A 152 -29.42 -16.51 4.86
N PHE A 153 -29.95 -17.67 5.21
CA PHE A 153 -31.05 -17.74 6.17
C PHE A 153 -30.48 -17.45 7.57
N ARG A 154 -30.97 -16.39 8.22
CA ARG A 154 -30.58 -16.03 9.59
C ARG A 154 -30.94 -17.15 10.56
N ASP A 155 -32.14 -17.67 10.44
CA ASP A 155 -32.63 -18.81 11.21
C ASP A 155 -33.57 -19.67 10.37
N LEU A 156 -33.64 -20.97 10.69
CA LEU A 156 -34.41 -21.95 9.91
C LEU A 156 -35.92 -21.84 10.12
N ALA A 157 -36.38 -21.15 11.17
CA ALA A 157 -37.78 -21.15 11.58
C ALA A 157 -38.58 -19.96 11.01
N SER A 158 -37.98 -18.76 11.03
CA SER A 158 -38.58 -17.49 10.59
C SER A 158 -38.32 -17.21 9.11
N GLY A 159 -37.28 -17.82 8.53
CA GLY A 159 -36.83 -17.50 7.18
C GLY A 159 -36.26 -16.09 7.05
N GLY A 160 -35.83 -15.48 8.17
CA GLY A 160 -35.18 -14.16 8.17
C GLY A 160 -33.93 -14.14 7.31
N LEU A 161 -33.64 -12.99 6.69
CA LEU A 161 -32.47 -12.81 5.83
C LEU A 161 -31.27 -12.34 6.63
N MET A 162 -30.10 -12.88 6.30
CA MET A 162 -28.80 -12.34 6.68
C MET A 162 -27.97 -12.09 5.43
N LEU A 163 -27.64 -10.82 5.17
CA LEU A 163 -26.66 -10.38 4.19
C LEU A 163 -25.26 -10.63 4.76
N GLY A 164 -24.43 -11.35 4.01
CA GLY A 164 -23.10 -11.77 4.44
C GLY A 164 -22.10 -10.62 4.59
N GLU A 165 -20.87 -10.97 4.96
CA GLU A 165 -19.83 -9.97 5.22
C GLU A 165 -19.39 -9.19 3.97
N CYS A 166 -18.84 -8.00 4.20
CA CYS A 166 -18.37 -7.08 3.17
C CYS A 166 -17.01 -6.43 3.48
N VAL A 167 -16.22 -7.02 4.38
CA VAL A 167 -15.00 -6.40 4.94
C VAL A 167 -13.75 -7.25 4.75
N SER A 168 -13.87 -8.55 4.44
CA SER A 168 -12.74 -9.43 4.17
C SER A 168 -12.01 -9.10 2.85
N ALA A 169 -12.68 -8.39 1.95
CA ALA A 169 -12.13 -7.97 0.66
C ALA A 169 -12.69 -6.60 0.23
N GLN A 170 -12.06 -6.01 -0.79
CA GLN A 170 -12.48 -4.73 -1.37
C GLN A 170 -13.86 -4.83 -2.04
N PRO A 171 -14.64 -3.72 -2.12
CA PRO A 171 -15.95 -3.71 -2.76
C PRO A 171 -15.87 -4.21 -4.20
N GLY A 172 -16.74 -5.14 -4.56
CA GLY A 172 -16.77 -5.73 -5.88
C GLY A 172 -15.77 -6.87 -6.07
N TYR A 173 -14.75 -7.05 -5.25
CA TYR A 173 -13.63 -7.97 -5.57
C TYR A 173 -14.07 -9.40 -5.92
N GLY A 174 -14.99 -9.97 -5.13
CA GLY A 174 -15.54 -11.32 -5.37
C GLY A 174 -16.86 -11.36 -6.15
N GLN A 175 -17.30 -10.23 -6.73
CA GLN A 175 -18.53 -10.19 -7.53
C GLN A 175 -18.27 -10.70 -8.94
N SER A 176 -19.19 -11.50 -9.47
CA SER A 176 -19.19 -11.83 -10.89
C SER A 176 -19.62 -10.60 -11.71
N VAL A 177 -19.11 -10.49 -12.94
CA VAL A 177 -19.34 -9.36 -13.84
C VAL A 177 -20.83 -9.15 -14.15
N LEU A 178 -21.68 -10.17 -14.04
CA LEU A 178 -23.13 -9.97 -14.20
C LEU A 178 -23.73 -9.07 -13.10
N LEU A 179 -23.18 -9.09 -11.88
CA LEU A 179 -23.65 -8.31 -10.73
C LEU A 179 -23.02 -6.92 -10.63
N GLU A 180 -22.08 -6.58 -11.51
CA GLU A 180 -21.44 -5.27 -11.60
C GLU A 180 -22.04 -4.42 -12.71
N THR A 181 -22.03 -3.10 -12.53
CA THR A 181 -22.32 -2.13 -13.59
C THR A 181 -21.34 -2.30 -14.75
N VAL A 182 -21.64 -1.74 -15.92
CA VAL A 182 -20.80 -1.91 -17.13
C VAL A 182 -19.37 -1.43 -16.85
N GLU A 183 -19.21 -0.27 -16.21
CA GLU A 183 -17.94 0.36 -15.88
C GLU A 183 -17.09 -0.50 -14.93
N ARG A 184 -17.69 -0.96 -13.83
CA ARG A 184 -17.03 -1.81 -12.84
C ARG A 184 -16.78 -3.23 -13.36
N GLY A 185 -17.67 -3.76 -14.19
CA GLY A 185 -17.54 -5.04 -14.87
C GLY A 185 -16.42 -5.07 -15.90
N MET A 186 -16.07 -3.92 -16.50
CA MET A 186 -14.90 -3.77 -17.37
C MET A 186 -13.56 -3.67 -16.63
N SER A 187 -13.59 -3.48 -15.31
CA SER A 187 -12.40 -3.32 -14.49
C SER A 187 -11.92 -4.67 -13.96
N ALA A 188 -10.60 -4.80 -13.72
CA ALA A 188 -10.06 -5.92 -12.97
C ALA A 188 -10.67 -5.94 -11.55
N PRO A 189 -10.81 -7.11 -10.90
CA PRO A 189 -11.41 -7.21 -9.57
C PRO A 189 -10.87 -6.23 -8.52
N ALA A 190 -9.53 -6.07 -8.42
CA ALA A 190 -8.91 -5.09 -7.52
C ALA A 190 -9.00 -3.64 -8.02
N GLY A 191 -9.31 -3.43 -9.29
CA GLY A 191 -9.41 -2.11 -9.93
C GLY A 191 -10.82 -1.53 -9.93
N ARG A 192 -11.81 -2.18 -9.32
CA ARG A 192 -13.22 -1.73 -9.35
C ARG A 192 -13.48 -0.45 -8.55
N GLY A 193 -12.64 -0.13 -7.58
CA GLY A 193 -12.83 1.02 -6.69
C GLY A 193 -13.89 0.80 -5.61
N THR A 194 -14.12 1.82 -4.79
CA THR A 194 -15.01 1.75 -3.62
C THR A 194 -16.47 1.63 -4.02
N GLY A 195 -16.83 2.22 -5.17
CA GLY A 195 -18.19 2.22 -5.69
C GLY A 195 -19.12 3.15 -4.91
N THR A 196 -20.40 3.05 -5.22
CA THR A 196 -21.45 3.89 -4.65
C THR A 196 -22.66 3.04 -4.24
N ALA A 197 -23.58 3.63 -3.47
CA ALA A 197 -24.86 2.99 -3.18
C ALA A 197 -25.59 2.57 -4.47
N ALA A 198 -25.46 3.34 -5.57
CA ALA A 198 -26.09 3.00 -6.85
C ALA A 198 -25.53 1.71 -7.48
N ASP A 199 -24.31 1.30 -7.14
CA ASP A 199 -23.74 0.02 -7.57
C ASP A 199 -24.33 -1.15 -6.75
N ASP A 200 -24.53 -0.95 -5.45
CA ASP A 200 -25.27 -1.91 -4.60
C ASP A 200 -26.72 -2.09 -5.07
N MET A 201 -27.39 -1.00 -5.47
CA MET A 201 -28.74 -1.05 -6.07
C MET A 201 -28.75 -1.88 -7.36
N TYR A 202 -27.72 -1.75 -8.19
CA TYR A 202 -27.58 -2.56 -9.40
C TYR A 202 -27.41 -4.06 -9.05
N SER A 203 -26.48 -4.38 -8.13
CA SER A 203 -26.26 -5.75 -7.68
C SER A 203 -27.52 -6.37 -7.04
N LEU A 204 -28.31 -5.57 -6.32
CA LEU A 204 -29.63 -5.97 -5.82
C LEU A 204 -30.58 -6.33 -6.97
N GLY A 205 -30.68 -5.49 -8.01
CA GLY A 205 -31.53 -5.77 -9.17
C GLY A 205 -31.20 -7.10 -9.85
N VAL A 206 -29.91 -7.40 -10.03
CA VAL A 206 -29.46 -8.69 -10.60
C VAL A 206 -29.72 -9.85 -9.63
N THR A 207 -29.55 -9.63 -8.33
CA THR A 207 -29.86 -10.63 -7.29
C THR A 207 -31.35 -11.01 -7.31
N LEU A 208 -32.24 -10.02 -7.38
CA LEU A 208 -33.69 -10.25 -7.47
C LEU A 208 -34.05 -11.01 -8.75
N LEU A 209 -33.41 -10.68 -9.89
CA LEU A 209 -33.60 -11.40 -11.14
C LEU A 209 -33.24 -12.88 -11.01
N ILE A 210 -32.08 -13.20 -10.43
CA ILE A 210 -31.63 -14.59 -10.26
C ILE A 210 -32.59 -15.36 -9.35
N LEU A 211 -33.02 -14.77 -8.23
CA LEU A 211 -33.94 -15.41 -7.29
C LEU A 211 -35.34 -15.61 -7.91
N ALA A 212 -35.83 -14.66 -8.69
CA ALA A 212 -37.11 -14.75 -9.39
C ALA A 212 -37.12 -15.79 -10.51
N LEU A 213 -35.96 -16.08 -11.12
CA LEU A 213 -35.81 -17.11 -12.13
C LEU A 213 -35.36 -18.47 -11.56
N GLY A 214 -34.88 -18.49 -10.32
CA GLY A 214 -34.26 -19.65 -9.69
C GLY A 214 -32.91 -20.05 -10.28
N ARG A 215 -32.31 -19.25 -11.16
CA ARG A 215 -31.06 -19.57 -11.87
C ARG A 215 -30.37 -18.33 -12.44
N ASN A 216 -29.09 -18.45 -12.77
CA ASN A 216 -28.38 -17.43 -13.54
C ASN A 216 -28.85 -17.41 -15.01
N PRO A 217 -29.45 -16.32 -15.51
CA PRO A 217 -30.00 -16.25 -16.88
C PRO A 217 -28.93 -16.18 -17.98
N VAL A 218 -27.66 -15.93 -17.62
CA VAL A 218 -26.52 -15.81 -18.54
C VAL A 218 -25.40 -16.80 -18.22
N ALA A 219 -25.72 -17.94 -17.60
CA ALA A 219 -24.73 -18.93 -17.18
C ALA A 219 -23.83 -19.47 -18.31
N GLY A 220 -24.29 -19.42 -19.57
CA GLY A 220 -23.53 -19.87 -20.74
C GLY A 220 -22.68 -18.78 -21.41
N LEU A 221 -22.68 -17.55 -20.90
CA LEU A 221 -21.86 -16.46 -21.42
C LEU A 221 -20.62 -16.27 -20.56
N ASP A 222 -19.49 -15.96 -21.20
CA ASP A 222 -18.32 -15.49 -20.48
C ASP A 222 -18.49 -14.02 -20.07
N ASP A 223 -17.61 -13.56 -19.16
CA ASP A 223 -17.65 -12.20 -18.62
C ASP A 223 -17.58 -11.13 -19.74
N GLU A 224 -16.86 -11.41 -20.82
CA GLU A 224 -16.68 -10.50 -21.93
C GLU A 224 -17.93 -10.34 -22.79
N ALA A 225 -18.62 -11.45 -23.09
CA ALA A 225 -19.89 -11.48 -23.77
C ALA A 225 -20.99 -10.82 -22.91
N ILE A 226 -20.95 -11.00 -21.58
CA ILE A 226 -21.87 -10.31 -20.67
C ILE A 226 -21.69 -8.80 -20.76
N VAL A 227 -20.46 -8.29 -20.65
CA VAL A 227 -20.18 -6.85 -20.77
C VAL A 227 -20.59 -6.34 -22.15
N GLN A 228 -20.24 -7.07 -23.22
CA GLN A 228 -20.62 -6.68 -24.58
C GLN A 228 -22.14 -6.58 -24.75
N ALA A 229 -22.89 -7.57 -24.27
CA ALA A 229 -24.35 -7.57 -24.33
C ALA A 229 -24.95 -6.40 -23.54
N LYS A 230 -24.44 -6.11 -22.34
CA LYS A 230 -24.87 -4.95 -21.53
C LYS A 230 -24.61 -3.62 -22.28
N ILE A 231 -23.49 -3.51 -22.98
CA ILE A 231 -23.14 -2.29 -23.75
C ILE A 231 -24.06 -2.10 -24.96
N GLU A 232 -24.31 -3.16 -25.73
CA GLU A 232 -25.07 -3.07 -26.98
C GLU A 232 -26.57 -2.92 -26.76
N ARG A 233 -27.11 -3.58 -25.73
CA ARG A 233 -28.56 -3.70 -25.52
C ARG A 233 -29.04 -2.92 -24.30
N GLY A 234 -28.15 -2.63 -23.36
CA GLY A 234 -28.45 -2.19 -22.00
C GLY A 234 -28.52 -3.37 -21.02
N SER A 235 -28.23 -3.13 -19.74
CA SER A 235 -28.15 -4.18 -18.71
C SER A 235 -29.46 -4.96 -18.54
N TYR A 236 -30.59 -4.28 -18.40
CA TYR A 236 -31.89 -4.95 -18.24
C TYR A 236 -32.21 -5.94 -19.37
N PRO A 237 -32.28 -5.54 -20.66
CA PRO A 237 -32.61 -6.48 -21.74
C PRO A 237 -31.52 -7.53 -21.99
N ALA A 238 -30.24 -7.22 -21.71
CA ALA A 238 -29.15 -8.19 -21.82
C ALA A 238 -29.29 -9.35 -20.82
N LEU A 239 -29.69 -9.04 -19.58
CA LEU A 239 -29.77 -10.02 -18.49
C LEU A 239 -31.13 -10.73 -18.42
N VAL A 240 -32.25 -10.00 -18.62
CA VAL A 240 -33.60 -10.59 -18.58
C VAL A 240 -33.88 -11.45 -19.82
N GLN A 241 -33.34 -11.05 -20.97
CA GLN A 241 -33.55 -11.73 -22.26
C GLN A 241 -35.05 -11.88 -22.58
N GLN A 242 -35.52 -13.10 -22.85
CA GLN A 242 -36.92 -13.40 -23.16
C GLN A 242 -37.72 -13.93 -21.95
N HIS A 243 -37.12 -13.92 -20.75
CA HIS A 243 -37.78 -14.43 -19.56
C HIS A 243 -38.93 -13.51 -19.13
N ARG A 244 -40.04 -14.11 -18.70
CA ARG A 244 -41.21 -13.38 -18.17
C ARG A 244 -41.10 -13.30 -16.65
N LEU A 245 -41.12 -12.08 -16.12
CA LEU A 245 -41.12 -11.80 -14.68
C LEU A 245 -42.51 -11.38 -14.22
N PRO A 246 -42.90 -11.70 -12.96
CA PRO A 246 -44.07 -11.10 -12.32
C PRO A 246 -44.04 -9.57 -12.41
N LEU A 247 -45.20 -8.94 -12.57
CA LEU A 247 -45.27 -7.51 -12.89
C LEU A 247 -44.58 -6.62 -11.84
N ALA A 248 -44.71 -6.93 -10.55
CA ALA A 248 -44.11 -6.14 -9.47
C ALA A 248 -42.58 -6.30 -9.45
N ILE A 249 -42.07 -7.55 -9.51
CA ILE A 249 -40.62 -7.81 -9.61
C ILE A 249 -40.03 -7.19 -10.89
N ASN A 250 -40.74 -7.26 -12.01
CA ASN A 250 -40.28 -6.70 -13.27
C ASN A 250 -40.09 -5.18 -13.21
N GLU A 251 -40.98 -4.48 -12.51
CA GLU A 251 -40.90 -3.02 -12.29
C GLU A 251 -39.63 -2.67 -11.54
N VAL A 252 -39.36 -3.36 -10.42
CA VAL A 252 -38.17 -3.15 -9.59
C VAL A 252 -36.89 -3.49 -10.33
N VAL A 253 -36.81 -4.68 -10.94
CA VAL A 253 -35.63 -5.12 -11.70
C VAL A 253 -35.36 -4.14 -12.85
N ARG A 254 -36.39 -3.64 -13.53
CA ARG A 254 -36.22 -2.63 -14.57
C ARG A 254 -35.67 -1.31 -14.02
N GLY A 255 -36.16 -0.84 -12.87
CA GLY A 255 -35.68 0.38 -12.24
C GLY A 255 -34.24 0.30 -11.74
N LEU A 256 -33.82 -0.86 -11.22
CA LEU A 256 -32.48 -1.10 -10.67
C LEU A 256 -31.42 -1.38 -11.75
N LEU A 257 -31.80 -1.97 -12.89
CA LEU A 257 -30.88 -2.33 -13.97
C LEU A 257 -30.76 -1.26 -15.07
N VAL A 258 -31.02 0.00 -14.73
CA VAL A 258 -30.74 1.16 -15.59
C VAL A 258 -29.24 1.46 -15.56
N ASP A 259 -28.60 1.53 -16.73
CA ASP A 259 -27.16 1.75 -16.83
C ASP A 259 -26.74 3.17 -16.41
N ASP A 260 -27.53 4.19 -16.74
CA ASP A 260 -27.30 5.57 -16.27
C ASP A 260 -27.61 5.68 -14.76
N PRO A 261 -26.61 5.92 -13.89
CA PRO A 261 -26.81 6.02 -12.45
C PRO A 261 -27.76 7.16 -12.04
N LYS A 262 -27.91 8.23 -12.86
CA LYS A 262 -28.83 9.35 -12.59
C LYS A 262 -30.30 8.96 -12.77
N GLN A 263 -30.56 7.88 -13.51
CA GLN A 263 -31.89 7.38 -13.81
C GLN A 263 -32.22 6.06 -13.10
N ARG A 264 -31.20 5.39 -12.58
CA ARG A 264 -31.32 4.19 -11.77
C ARG A 264 -32.09 4.50 -10.48
N TRP A 265 -32.97 3.58 -10.10
CA TRP A 265 -33.68 3.69 -8.84
C TRP A 265 -32.71 3.78 -7.67
N THR A 266 -33.02 4.72 -6.77
CA THR A 266 -32.33 4.96 -5.52
C THR A 266 -33.00 4.20 -4.38
N LEU A 267 -32.41 4.25 -3.19
CA LEU A 267 -33.03 3.69 -1.97
C LEU A 267 -34.40 4.33 -1.68
N ASN A 268 -34.56 5.62 -1.98
CA ASN A 268 -35.84 6.32 -1.80
C ASN A 268 -36.91 5.80 -2.78
N ASP A 269 -36.53 5.48 -4.01
CA ASP A 269 -37.46 4.91 -4.99
C ASP A 269 -37.93 3.51 -4.55
N LEU A 270 -37.02 2.69 -4.02
CA LEU A 270 -37.39 1.40 -3.45
C LEU A 270 -38.31 1.53 -2.24
N ASP A 271 -38.13 2.52 -1.37
CA ASP A 271 -39.05 2.76 -0.26
C ASP A 271 -40.46 3.09 -0.71
N LEU A 272 -40.57 3.98 -1.70
CA LEU A 272 -41.85 4.36 -2.26
C LEU A 272 -42.53 3.13 -2.87
N TRP A 273 -41.78 2.31 -3.60
CA TRP A 273 -42.28 1.06 -4.16
C TRP A 273 -42.73 0.07 -3.08
N VAL A 274 -41.91 -0.11 -2.04
CA VAL A 274 -42.22 -0.93 -0.87
C VAL A 274 -43.49 -0.45 -0.15
N ALA A 275 -43.72 0.86 -0.10
CA ALA A 275 -44.93 1.47 0.44
C ALA A 275 -46.17 1.31 -0.47
N GLY A 276 -46.05 0.58 -1.59
CA GLY A 276 -47.13 0.30 -2.54
C GLY A 276 -47.28 1.34 -3.66
N ARG A 277 -46.39 2.34 -3.74
CA ARG A 277 -46.44 3.33 -4.82
C ARG A 277 -45.82 2.75 -6.09
N ARG A 278 -46.63 2.67 -7.14
CA ARG A 278 -46.14 2.32 -8.49
C ARG A 278 -45.30 3.46 -9.05
N LEU A 279 -44.14 3.10 -9.57
CA LEU A 279 -43.22 3.99 -10.25
C LEU A 279 -43.15 3.58 -11.73
N SER A 280 -42.76 4.52 -12.59
CA SER A 280 -42.57 4.25 -14.02
C SER A 280 -41.08 4.30 -14.34
N PRO A 281 -40.36 3.15 -14.30
CA PRO A 281 -38.95 3.11 -14.70
C PRO A 281 -38.77 3.72 -16.10
N LYS A 282 -37.73 4.54 -16.26
CA LYS A 282 -37.40 5.12 -17.56
C LYS A 282 -37.00 4.03 -18.55
N GLN A 283 -37.29 4.26 -19.82
CA GLN A 283 -36.80 3.37 -20.88
C GLN A 283 -35.27 3.48 -20.98
N PRO A 284 -34.55 2.36 -21.21
CA PRO A 284 -33.11 2.40 -21.42
C PRO A 284 -32.78 3.35 -22.57
N GLN A 285 -31.86 4.29 -22.34
CA GLN A 285 -31.33 5.09 -23.43
C GLN A 285 -30.30 4.27 -24.20
N ILE A 286 -30.66 3.86 -25.42
CA ILE A 286 -29.75 3.16 -26.32
C ILE A 286 -28.70 4.17 -26.79
N SER A 287 -27.42 3.80 -26.65
CA SER A 287 -26.31 4.64 -27.11
C SER A 287 -26.44 4.94 -28.61
N ARG A 288 -26.12 6.18 -29.00
CA ARG A 288 -26.17 6.61 -30.40
C ARG A 288 -25.28 5.69 -31.26
N ARG A 289 -25.85 5.18 -32.35
CA ARG A 289 -25.18 4.31 -33.33
C ARG A 289 -24.63 5.13 -34.49
N ALA A 290 -23.46 4.77 -35.00
CA ALA A 290 -22.90 5.35 -36.22
C ALA A 290 -23.72 4.99 -37.47
N ALA A 291 -23.73 5.88 -38.46
CA ALA A 291 -24.34 5.62 -39.76
C ALA A 291 -23.56 4.57 -40.58
N ARG A 292 -22.24 4.50 -40.41
CA ARG A 292 -21.36 3.48 -40.98
C ARG A 292 -20.45 2.92 -39.89
N PRO A 293 -20.15 1.62 -39.89
CA PRO A 293 -19.26 1.04 -38.90
C PRO A 293 -17.83 1.50 -39.15
N MET A 294 -17.03 1.46 -38.10
CA MET A 294 -15.58 1.50 -38.21
C MET A 294 -15.05 0.07 -38.22
N GLU A 295 -14.38 -0.32 -39.30
CA GLU A 295 -13.73 -1.62 -39.37
C GLU A 295 -12.39 -1.56 -38.62
N PHE A 296 -12.19 -2.47 -37.68
CA PHE A 296 -10.95 -2.57 -36.94
C PHE A 296 -10.67 -4.02 -36.56
N GLN A 297 -9.49 -4.52 -36.90
CA GLN A 297 -9.07 -5.91 -36.60
C GLN A 297 -10.11 -6.96 -37.07
N GLY A 298 -10.71 -6.75 -38.25
CA GLY A 298 -11.70 -7.66 -38.83
C GLY A 298 -13.08 -7.63 -38.17
N GLN A 299 -13.36 -6.63 -37.32
CA GLN A 299 -14.65 -6.43 -36.66
C GLN A 299 -15.24 -5.07 -36.99
N GLU A 300 -16.56 -5.00 -37.07
CA GLU A 300 -17.31 -3.76 -37.27
C GLU A 300 -17.73 -3.14 -35.94
N TYR A 301 -17.32 -1.90 -35.71
CA TYR A 301 -17.67 -1.15 -34.51
C TYR A 301 -18.66 -0.03 -34.83
N TRP A 302 -19.81 -0.06 -34.17
CA TRP A 302 -20.89 0.90 -34.37
C TRP A 302 -21.00 1.95 -33.26
N HIS A 303 -20.33 1.73 -32.13
CA HIS A 303 -20.37 2.57 -30.95
C HIS A 303 -18.95 2.88 -30.44
N CYS A 304 -18.74 4.09 -29.91
CA CYS A 304 -17.43 4.50 -29.39
C CYS A 304 -16.96 3.64 -28.22
N ARG A 305 -17.86 3.26 -27.32
CA ARG A 305 -17.54 2.41 -26.16
C ARG A 305 -17.03 1.03 -26.56
N THR A 306 -17.66 0.37 -27.56
CA THR A 306 -17.16 -0.90 -28.08
C THR A 306 -15.84 -0.74 -28.83
N LEU A 307 -15.69 0.33 -29.62
CA LEU A 307 -14.46 0.65 -30.34
C LEU A 307 -13.29 0.90 -29.38
N ALA A 308 -13.49 1.66 -28.31
CA ALA A 308 -12.49 1.93 -27.29
C ALA A 308 -11.99 0.64 -26.61
N ARG A 309 -12.88 -0.33 -26.36
CA ARG A 309 -12.49 -1.66 -25.87
C ARG A 309 -11.64 -2.41 -26.89
N GLY A 310 -12.03 -2.39 -28.17
CA GLY A 310 -11.24 -2.97 -29.26
C GLY A 310 -9.85 -2.37 -29.37
N PHE A 311 -9.75 -1.04 -29.30
CA PHE A 311 -8.49 -0.31 -29.34
C PHE A 311 -7.56 -0.66 -28.18
N ALA A 312 -8.08 -0.71 -26.97
CA ALA A 312 -7.30 -1.06 -25.78
C ALA A 312 -6.70 -2.48 -25.81
N ARG A 313 -7.28 -3.40 -26.61
CA ARG A 313 -6.75 -4.76 -26.81
C ARG A 313 -5.66 -4.84 -27.87
N HIS A 314 -5.68 -3.94 -28.84
CA HIS A 314 -4.79 -3.97 -30.00
C HIS A 314 -4.06 -2.64 -30.16
N VAL A 315 -3.33 -2.25 -29.10
CA VAL A 315 -2.68 -0.93 -28.97
C VAL A 315 -1.87 -0.52 -30.21
N PRO A 316 -0.98 -1.35 -30.79
CA PRO A 316 -0.19 -0.93 -31.96
C PRO A 316 -1.07 -0.61 -33.18
N ALA A 317 -2.05 -1.46 -33.47
CA ALA A 317 -2.96 -1.25 -34.60
C ALA A 317 -3.87 -0.04 -34.37
N ALA A 318 -4.35 0.15 -33.13
CA ALA A 318 -5.16 1.30 -32.76
C ALA A 318 -4.38 2.61 -32.93
N ALA A 319 -3.10 2.65 -32.54
CA ALA A 319 -2.25 3.81 -32.73
C ALA A 319 -2.16 4.23 -34.21
N THR A 320 -1.96 3.27 -35.13
CA THR A 320 -1.92 3.54 -36.58
C THR A 320 -3.21 4.18 -37.09
N VAL A 321 -4.37 3.67 -36.64
CA VAL A 321 -5.68 4.17 -37.05
C VAL A 321 -5.99 5.56 -36.47
N ILE A 322 -5.50 5.84 -35.26
CA ILE A 322 -5.61 7.16 -34.63
C ILE A 322 -4.73 8.17 -35.37
N GLU A 323 -3.48 7.81 -35.65
CA GLU A 323 -2.48 8.68 -36.29
C GLU A 323 -2.81 8.99 -37.76
N SER A 324 -3.48 8.08 -38.46
CA SER A 324 -3.93 8.30 -39.85
C SER A 324 -5.07 9.33 -39.98
N GLY A 325 -5.68 9.72 -38.86
CA GLY A 325 -6.85 10.60 -38.81
C GLY A 325 -8.16 9.93 -39.26
N GLU A 326 -8.18 8.61 -39.42
CA GLU A 326 -9.38 7.86 -39.78
C GLU A 326 -10.45 7.93 -38.67
N LEU A 327 -10.03 7.83 -37.41
CA LEU A 327 -10.93 7.94 -36.25
C LEU A 327 -11.68 9.28 -36.22
N ASP A 328 -10.98 10.41 -36.41
CA ASP A 328 -11.59 11.75 -36.42
C ASP A 328 -12.64 11.87 -37.53
N LYS A 329 -12.30 11.41 -38.74
CA LYS A 329 -13.25 11.39 -39.87
C LYS A 329 -14.49 10.55 -39.55
N TRP A 330 -14.32 9.40 -38.91
CA TRP A 330 -15.45 8.54 -38.53
C TRP A 330 -16.34 9.20 -37.47
N LEU A 331 -15.76 9.79 -36.43
CA LEU A 331 -16.51 10.51 -35.37
C LEU A 331 -17.34 11.66 -35.96
N ARG A 332 -16.76 12.47 -36.85
CA ARG A 332 -17.46 13.62 -37.45
C ARG A 332 -18.47 13.22 -38.52
N ARG A 333 -18.11 12.31 -39.43
CA ARG A 333 -18.93 12.01 -40.62
C ARG A 333 -19.94 10.88 -40.40
N SER A 334 -19.62 9.89 -39.56
CA SER A 334 -20.48 8.72 -39.34
C SER A 334 -21.23 8.80 -38.02
N LEU A 335 -20.62 9.33 -36.95
CA LEU A 335 -21.29 9.52 -35.66
C LEU A 335 -21.99 10.89 -35.55
N GLY A 336 -21.42 11.92 -36.19
CA GLY A 336 -21.89 13.31 -36.07
C GLY A 336 -21.70 13.84 -34.64
N ASP A 337 -20.53 13.56 -34.04
CA ASP A 337 -20.17 13.92 -32.67
C ASP A 337 -18.87 14.73 -32.67
N ASP A 338 -18.99 16.02 -33.02
CA ASP A 338 -17.85 16.94 -33.09
C ASP A 338 -17.21 17.18 -31.72
N VAL A 339 -18.00 17.18 -30.65
CA VAL A 339 -17.51 17.33 -29.26
C VAL A 339 -16.57 16.18 -28.91
N ARG A 340 -16.96 14.93 -29.20
CA ARG A 340 -16.09 13.77 -28.97
C ARG A 340 -14.87 13.79 -29.88
N ALA A 341 -15.02 14.24 -31.14
CA ALA A 341 -13.88 14.38 -32.05
C ALA A 341 -12.85 15.40 -31.52
N GLU A 342 -13.29 16.54 -30.97
CA GLU A 342 -12.43 17.52 -30.31
C GLU A 342 -11.75 16.95 -29.05
N ALA A 343 -12.49 16.23 -28.22
CA ALA A 343 -11.93 15.55 -27.05
C ALA A 343 -10.83 14.54 -27.43
N VAL A 344 -11.02 13.79 -28.52
CA VAL A 344 -10.02 12.88 -29.09
C VAL A 344 -8.82 13.66 -29.64
N GLY A 345 -9.03 14.79 -30.31
CA GLY A 345 -7.94 15.67 -30.76
C GLY A 345 -7.06 16.15 -29.59
N ASN A 346 -7.68 16.59 -28.50
CA ASN A 346 -6.98 16.97 -27.26
C ASN A 346 -6.24 15.78 -26.63
N ALA A 347 -6.84 14.58 -26.66
CA ALA A 347 -6.21 13.35 -26.20
C ALA A 347 -4.91 13.03 -26.97
N ILE A 348 -4.93 13.19 -28.30
CA ILE A 348 -3.79 12.96 -29.19
C ILE A 348 -2.68 13.98 -28.90
N GLN A 349 -3.01 15.26 -28.80
CA GLN A 349 -2.02 16.32 -28.53
C GLN A 349 -1.30 16.09 -27.20
N THR A 350 -2.05 15.76 -26.15
CA THR A 350 -1.49 15.55 -24.82
C THR A 350 -0.68 14.25 -24.73
N ALA A 351 -1.03 13.19 -25.48
CA ALA A 351 -0.35 11.86 -25.51
C ALA A 351 1.17 11.90 -25.67
N SER A 352 1.68 12.92 -26.37
CA SER A 352 3.11 13.17 -26.57
C SER A 352 3.88 13.43 -25.25
N SER A 353 3.19 13.98 -24.24
CA SER A 353 3.75 14.35 -22.94
C SER A 353 3.57 13.20 -21.92
N GLY A 354 4.67 12.55 -21.54
CA GLY A 354 4.71 11.48 -20.54
C GLY A 354 6.08 10.78 -20.46
N LYS A 355 6.39 10.18 -19.31
CA LYS A 355 7.58 9.35 -19.07
C LYS A 355 7.11 7.91 -18.75
N GLY A 356 7.77 6.90 -19.32
CA GLY A 356 7.41 5.49 -19.13
C GLY A 356 6.32 4.99 -20.09
N GLY A 357 6.36 3.69 -20.41
CA GLY A 357 5.54 3.06 -21.46
C GLY A 357 5.86 3.52 -22.89
N SER A 358 5.26 2.84 -23.88
CA SER A 358 5.36 3.28 -25.27
C SER A 358 4.47 4.51 -25.52
N GLN A 359 4.83 5.33 -26.51
CA GLN A 359 3.96 6.44 -26.93
C GLN A 359 2.58 5.95 -27.38
N GLY A 360 2.53 4.79 -28.05
CA GLY A 360 1.28 4.13 -28.44
C GLY A 360 0.40 3.77 -27.24
N ASP A 361 0.97 3.24 -26.16
CA ASP A 361 0.21 2.92 -24.93
C ASP A 361 -0.47 4.17 -24.35
N ARG A 362 0.28 5.29 -24.26
CA ARG A 362 -0.25 6.56 -23.73
C ARG A 362 -1.31 7.16 -24.65
N LEU A 363 -1.07 7.12 -25.96
CA LEU A 363 -1.99 7.60 -26.98
C LEU A 363 -3.32 6.86 -26.93
N VAL A 364 -3.27 5.53 -27.01
CA VAL A 364 -4.47 4.69 -27.03
C VAL A 364 -5.23 4.82 -25.71
N ALA A 365 -4.55 4.86 -24.56
CA ALA A 365 -5.21 5.06 -23.27
C ALA A 365 -6.01 6.37 -23.21
N ARG A 366 -5.40 7.50 -23.61
CA ARG A 366 -6.08 8.81 -23.62
C ARG A 366 -7.23 8.87 -24.62
N VAL A 367 -7.03 8.34 -25.82
CA VAL A 367 -8.10 8.27 -26.84
C VAL A 367 -9.25 7.38 -26.36
N CYS A 368 -8.98 6.24 -25.73
CA CYS A 368 -10.03 5.39 -25.17
C CYS A 368 -10.86 6.11 -24.10
N MET A 369 -10.23 6.91 -23.24
CA MET A 369 -10.93 7.73 -22.23
C MET A 369 -11.77 8.83 -22.90
N ALA A 370 -11.29 9.48 -23.96
CA ALA A 370 -12.08 10.46 -24.70
C ALA A 370 -13.26 9.85 -25.46
N LEU A 371 -13.12 8.61 -25.96
CA LEU A 371 -14.17 7.88 -26.66
C LEU A 371 -15.27 7.37 -25.72
N ASP A 372 -14.91 6.97 -24.50
CA ASP A 372 -15.80 6.42 -23.48
C ASP A 372 -15.44 6.99 -22.10
N PRO A 373 -15.88 8.23 -21.79
CA PRO A 373 -15.47 8.91 -20.55
C PRO A 373 -15.80 8.14 -19.27
N ALA A 374 -16.96 7.47 -19.21
CA ALA A 374 -17.38 6.76 -18.01
C ALA A 374 -16.61 5.45 -17.77
N ALA A 375 -15.93 4.91 -18.78
CA ALA A 375 -15.20 3.65 -18.65
C ALA A 375 -13.97 3.75 -17.74
N PRO A 376 -13.50 2.61 -17.19
CA PRO A 376 -12.24 2.57 -16.47
C PRO A 376 -11.06 2.96 -17.36
N ILE A 377 -10.00 3.42 -16.69
CA ILE A 377 -8.69 3.66 -17.31
C ILE A 377 -8.14 2.32 -17.78
N ARG A 378 -7.80 2.23 -19.07
CA ARG A 378 -7.22 1.02 -19.69
C ARG A 378 -5.79 1.30 -20.09
N TYR A 379 -4.85 0.56 -19.54
CA TYR A 379 -3.43 0.75 -19.79
C TYR A 379 -2.67 -0.57 -19.62
N ARG A 380 -1.88 -0.97 -20.64
CA ARG A 380 -1.05 -2.19 -20.65
C ARG A 380 -1.79 -3.46 -20.20
N GLY A 381 -2.99 -3.68 -20.72
CA GLY A 381 -3.81 -4.85 -20.42
C GLY A 381 -4.49 -4.85 -19.04
N ARG A 382 -4.34 -3.76 -18.26
CA ARG A 382 -5.04 -3.56 -16.99
C ARG A 382 -6.16 -2.53 -17.17
N ALA A 383 -7.29 -2.76 -16.52
CA ALA A 383 -8.43 -1.83 -16.49
C ALA A 383 -8.80 -1.52 -15.03
N MET A 384 -8.88 -0.24 -14.68
CA MET A 384 -9.19 0.21 -13.31
C MET A 384 -9.95 1.52 -13.30
N MET A 385 -10.88 1.66 -12.36
CA MET A 385 -11.51 2.94 -12.05
C MET A 385 -10.49 3.87 -11.36
N PRO A 386 -10.64 5.20 -11.46
CA PRO A 386 -9.73 6.14 -10.80
C PRO A 386 -9.61 5.94 -9.28
N ASP A 387 -10.68 5.54 -8.60
CA ASP A 387 -10.70 5.20 -7.18
C ASP A 387 -10.25 3.75 -6.89
N GLY A 388 -10.06 2.93 -7.92
CA GLY A 388 -9.54 1.55 -7.83
C GLY A 388 -8.02 1.41 -8.00
N VAL A 389 -7.31 2.49 -8.31
CA VAL A 389 -5.84 2.48 -8.48
C VAL A 389 -5.15 2.09 -7.17
N ALA A 390 -5.64 2.57 -6.03
CA ALA A 390 -5.08 2.29 -4.71
C ALA A 390 -5.05 0.79 -4.39
N THR A 391 -6.20 0.13 -4.55
CA THR A 391 -6.40 -1.28 -4.25
C THR A 391 -5.70 -2.18 -5.27
N MET A 392 -5.63 -1.75 -6.52
CA MET A 392 -4.87 -2.45 -7.55
C MET A 392 -3.36 -2.39 -7.32
N LEU A 393 -2.85 -1.26 -6.82
CA LEU A 393 -1.46 -1.15 -6.38
C LEU A 393 -1.20 -2.06 -5.18
N ALA A 394 -2.07 -2.04 -4.17
CA ALA A 394 -1.95 -2.89 -2.99
C ALA A 394 -1.92 -4.39 -3.36
N GLU A 395 -2.82 -4.83 -4.25
CA GLU A 395 -2.84 -6.21 -4.73
C GLU A 395 -1.52 -6.61 -5.40
N ALA A 396 -0.95 -5.73 -6.24
CA ALA A 396 0.34 -6.02 -6.89
C ALA A 396 1.45 -6.29 -5.86
N PHE A 397 1.53 -5.50 -4.79
CA PHE A 397 2.50 -5.73 -3.71
C PHE A 397 2.20 -6.99 -2.89
N LEU A 398 0.93 -7.25 -2.55
CA LEU A 398 0.54 -8.44 -1.79
C LEU A 398 0.81 -9.74 -2.55
N ARG A 399 0.71 -9.71 -3.88
CA ARG A 399 0.98 -10.85 -4.77
C ARG A 399 2.42 -10.91 -5.27
N ASN A 400 3.26 -9.95 -4.90
CA ASN A 400 4.62 -9.81 -5.42
C ASN A 400 4.67 -9.72 -6.96
N GLU A 401 3.66 -9.08 -7.55
CA GLU A 401 3.59 -8.72 -8.97
C GLU A 401 4.25 -7.36 -9.24
N SER A 402 4.59 -7.08 -10.50
CA SER A 402 5.17 -5.77 -10.87
C SER A 402 4.14 -4.63 -10.73
N PRO A 403 4.43 -3.57 -9.95
CA PRO A 403 3.55 -2.41 -9.83
C PRO A 403 3.70 -1.42 -11.00
N GLN A 404 4.57 -1.71 -11.98
CA GLN A 404 4.99 -0.76 -13.02
C GLN A 404 3.82 -0.19 -13.84
N ALA A 405 2.85 -1.02 -14.22
CA ALA A 405 1.70 -0.56 -15.00
C ALA A 405 0.86 0.46 -14.22
N VAL A 406 0.69 0.25 -12.91
CA VAL A 406 -0.06 1.16 -12.02
C VAL A 406 0.75 2.43 -11.76
N ALA A 407 2.07 2.31 -11.56
CA ALA A 407 2.97 3.46 -11.42
C ALA A 407 2.93 4.36 -12.67
N GLU A 408 2.89 3.77 -13.88
CA GLU A 408 2.78 4.50 -15.14
C GLU A 408 1.40 5.15 -15.34
N VAL A 409 0.31 4.56 -14.83
CA VAL A 409 -1.02 5.20 -14.81
C VAL A 409 -0.98 6.52 -14.04
N ILE A 410 -0.35 6.52 -12.86
CA ILE A 410 -0.18 7.72 -12.02
C ILE A 410 0.81 8.69 -12.68
N GLY A 411 1.98 8.21 -13.10
CA GLY A 411 3.05 9.04 -13.68
C GLY A 411 2.66 9.72 -14.99
N ASN A 412 1.82 9.07 -15.81
CA ASN A 412 1.26 9.64 -17.03
C ASN A 412 -0.02 10.45 -16.79
N GLN A 413 -0.42 10.66 -15.53
CA GLN A 413 -1.54 11.52 -15.15
C GLN A 413 -2.87 11.06 -15.77
N LEU A 414 -3.03 9.75 -15.99
CA LEU A 414 -4.24 9.22 -16.62
C LEU A 414 -5.50 9.46 -15.79
N PRO A 415 -5.49 9.37 -14.45
CA PRO A 415 -6.67 9.73 -13.64
C PRO A 415 -7.08 11.20 -13.77
N MET A 416 -6.12 12.12 -13.86
CA MET A 416 -6.43 13.55 -14.07
C MET A 416 -6.99 13.79 -15.47
N PHE A 417 -6.44 13.13 -16.49
CA PHE A 417 -7.02 13.17 -17.83
C PHE A 417 -8.44 12.58 -17.85
N TRP A 418 -8.66 11.47 -17.16
CA TRP A 418 -9.98 10.83 -17.04
C TRP A 418 -11.03 11.78 -16.47
N VAL A 419 -10.68 12.54 -15.42
CA VAL A 419 -11.55 13.57 -14.84
C VAL A 419 -11.88 14.67 -15.85
N ASN A 420 -10.89 15.13 -16.61
CA ASN A 420 -11.04 16.23 -17.56
C ASN A 420 -11.94 15.90 -18.76
N VAL A 421 -12.11 14.62 -19.11
CA VAL A 421 -12.98 14.19 -20.21
C VAL A 421 -14.40 13.84 -19.78
N GLN A 422 -14.72 13.92 -18.47
CA GLN A 422 -16.08 13.67 -17.99
C GLN A 422 -17.05 14.73 -18.51
N SER A 423 -18.27 14.30 -18.87
CA SER A 423 -19.32 15.19 -19.34
C SER A 423 -19.91 16.06 -18.21
N ASP A 424 -19.92 15.55 -17.00
CA ASP A 424 -20.46 16.22 -15.82
C ASP A 424 -19.35 16.43 -14.79
N PHE A 425 -19.21 17.66 -14.32
CA PHE A 425 -18.37 17.94 -13.17
C PHE A 425 -19.02 17.39 -11.90
N LYS A 426 -18.22 16.71 -11.07
CA LYS A 426 -18.65 16.28 -9.74
C LYS A 426 -17.67 16.82 -8.69
N PRO A 427 -18.15 17.35 -7.54
CA PRO A 427 -17.28 17.92 -6.51
C PRO A 427 -16.19 16.95 -6.02
N GLU A 428 -16.47 15.65 -5.99
CA GLU A 428 -15.52 14.60 -5.60
C GLU A 428 -14.28 14.50 -6.53
N PHE A 429 -14.32 15.08 -7.73
CA PHE A 429 -13.18 15.08 -8.64
C PHE A 429 -12.05 16.02 -8.20
N VAL A 430 -12.35 17.10 -7.47
CA VAL A 430 -11.34 18.05 -7.00
C VAL A 430 -10.33 17.39 -6.06
N PRO A 431 -10.74 16.74 -4.95
CA PRO A 431 -9.79 16.06 -4.07
C PRO A 431 -9.09 14.89 -4.76
N LEU A 432 -9.73 14.23 -5.73
CA LEU A 432 -9.12 13.17 -6.52
C LEU A 432 -7.93 13.68 -7.35
N VAL A 433 -8.10 14.80 -8.06
CA VAL A 433 -7.03 15.42 -8.87
C VAL A 433 -5.88 15.90 -7.98
N GLN A 434 -6.19 16.58 -6.86
CA GLN A 434 -5.18 17.04 -5.90
C GLN A 434 -4.36 15.88 -5.33
N MET A 435 -5.02 14.78 -4.98
CA MET A 435 -4.35 13.57 -4.52
C MET A 435 -3.39 13.03 -5.58
N TYR A 436 -3.83 12.88 -6.83
CA TYR A 436 -2.97 12.34 -7.89
C TYR A 436 -1.77 13.23 -8.24
N ASP A 437 -1.92 14.55 -8.17
CA ASP A 437 -0.80 15.49 -8.35
C ASP A 437 0.25 15.30 -7.25
N GLN A 438 -0.18 15.18 -5.98
CA GLN A 438 0.71 14.88 -4.86
C GLN A 438 1.42 13.52 -5.02
N LEU A 439 0.68 12.46 -5.40
CA LEU A 439 1.24 11.12 -5.59
C LEU A 439 2.29 11.10 -6.71
N ARG A 440 2.06 11.85 -7.78
CA ARG A 440 3.04 12.02 -8.86
C ARG A 440 4.35 12.62 -8.33
N GLY A 441 4.26 13.64 -7.48
CA GLY A 441 5.43 14.26 -6.84
C GLY A 441 6.30 13.26 -6.06
N PHE A 442 5.70 12.31 -5.36
CA PHE A 442 6.44 11.26 -4.64
C PHE A 442 7.22 10.32 -5.56
N MET A 443 6.82 10.15 -6.82
CA MET A 443 7.47 9.24 -7.76
C MET A 443 8.56 9.90 -8.61
N GLU A 444 8.69 11.23 -8.58
CA GLU A 444 9.67 11.93 -9.43
C GLU A 444 11.13 11.63 -9.04
N ARG A 445 11.37 11.27 -7.77
CA ARG A 445 12.69 10.97 -7.23
C ARG A 445 12.73 9.56 -6.66
N SER A 446 13.82 8.84 -6.93
CA SER A 446 14.05 7.48 -6.41
C SER A 446 14.92 7.51 -5.14
N ALA A 447 14.48 8.24 -4.11
CA ALA A 447 15.13 8.25 -2.80
C ALA A 447 14.36 7.35 -1.80
N TYR A 448 15.00 6.99 -0.69
CA TYR A 448 14.30 6.39 0.46
C TYR A 448 13.22 7.35 0.96
N GLY A 449 12.07 6.81 1.40
CA GLY A 449 10.91 7.62 1.81
C GLY A 449 10.01 8.09 0.66
N LEU A 450 10.49 7.96 -0.59
CA LEU A 450 9.81 8.33 -1.83
C LEU A 450 9.61 7.08 -2.73
N GLY A 451 9.05 7.29 -3.92
CA GLY A 451 8.83 6.24 -4.92
C GLY A 451 7.44 5.60 -4.84
N ILE A 452 7.29 4.48 -5.54
CA ILE A 452 6.02 3.75 -5.64
C ILE A 452 5.62 3.13 -4.29
N GLU A 453 6.59 2.79 -3.45
CA GLU A 453 6.38 2.33 -2.09
C GLU A 453 5.72 3.42 -1.23
N ARG A 454 6.12 4.69 -1.40
CA ARG A 454 5.47 5.80 -0.69
C ARG A 454 4.03 5.97 -1.16
N VAL A 455 3.80 5.92 -2.47
CA VAL A 455 2.46 5.99 -3.06
C VAL A 455 1.56 4.87 -2.53
N LEU A 456 2.07 3.63 -2.43
CA LEU A 456 1.34 2.50 -1.85
C LEU A 456 0.77 2.85 -0.47
N TYR A 457 1.60 3.36 0.43
CA TYR A 457 1.18 3.65 1.80
C TYR A 457 0.30 4.90 1.91
N GLU A 458 0.51 5.95 1.11
CA GLU A 458 -0.37 7.14 1.11
C GLU A 458 -1.77 6.80 0.62
N MET A 459 -1.88 5.98 -0.43
CA MET A 459 -3.18 5.59 -1.00
C MET A 459 -3.91 4.53 -0.16
N ASN A 460 -3.19 3.75 0.64
CA ASN A 460 -3.76 2.66 1.44
C ASN A 460 -3.39 2.83 2.92
N PRO A 461 -4.13 3.63 3.71
CA PRO A 461 -3.80 3.94 5.11
C PRO A 461 -3.69 2.71 6.02
N THR A 462 -4.43 1.66 5.70
CA THR A 462 -4.49 0.41 6.47
C THR A 462 -3.48 -0.65 5.98
N MET A 463 -2.71 -0.34 4.94
CA MET A 463 -1.69 -1.25 4.41
C MET A 463 -0.58 -1.48 5.46
N PRO A 464 -0.26 -2.74 5.81
CA PRO A 464 0.87 -3.03 6.67
C PRO A 464 2.19 -2.80 5.92
N CYS A 465 3.30 -2.66 6.65
CA CYS A 465 4.62 -2.54 6.02
C CYS A 465 4.96 -3.81 5.22
N MET A 466 5.24 -3.63 3.93
CA MET A 466 5.52 -4.69 2.97
C MET A 466 7.01 -5.02 2.83
N SER A 467 7.85 -4.51 3.74
CA SER A 467 9.26 -4.89 3.78
C SER A 467 9.42 -6.38 4.10
N GLY A 468 10.28 -7.06 3.35
CA GLY A 468 10.62 -8.47 3.59
C GLY A 468 11.16 -8.73 5.01
N LEU A 469 11.65 -7.70 5.71
CA LEU A 469 12.12 -7.79 7.10
C LEU A 469 10.97 -8.03 8.08
N VAL A 470 9.80 -7.41 7.86
CA VAL A 470 8.74 -7.34 8.88
C VAL A 470 7.36 -7.78 8.38
N VAL A 471 7.19 -8.07 7.09
CA VAL A 471 5.89 -8.40 6.48
C VAL A 471 5.18 -9.57 7.18
N LYS A 472 5.91 -10.52 7.78
CA LYS A 472 5.33 -11.62 8.56
C LYS A 472 4.60 -11.17 9.83
N GLN A 473 4.95 -10.01 10.37
CA GLN A 473 4.33 -9.41 11.56
C GLN A 473 3.21 -8.42 11.19
N LEU A 474 3.06 -8.06 9.91
CA LEU A 474 2.07 -7.12 9.38
C LEU A 474 1.93 -5.81 10.19
N PRO A 475 3.02 -5.07 10.49
CA PRO A 475 2.91 -3.86 11.28
C PRO A 475 2.13 -2.78 10.50
N THR A 476 1.09 -2.23 11.12
CA THR A 476 0.18 -1.24 10.51
C THR A 476 0.48 0.20 10.93
N ASN A 477 1.28 0.36 11.99
CA ASN A 477 1.71 1.65 12.52
C ASN A 477 3.19 1.63 12.94
N PRO A 478 3.81 2.81 13.17
CA PRO A 478 5.23 2.88 13.52
C PRO A 478 5.60 2.17 14.84
N SER A 479 4.69 2.12 15.82
CA SER A 479 4.92 1.42 17.09
C SER A 479 5.05 -0.09 16.88
N GLU A 480 4.16 -0.69 16.10
CA GLU A 480 4.22 -2.09 15.71
C GLU A 480 5.47 -2.40 14.86
N LEU A 481 5.86 -1.49 13.98
CA LEU A 481 7.07 -1.63 13.17
C LEU A 481 8.33 -1.71 14.04
N LEU A 482 8.47 -0.83 15.04
CA LEU A 482 9.63 -0.86 15.95
C LEU A 482 9.69 -2.18 16.73
N ARG A 483 8.55 -2.67 17.24
CA ARG A 483 8.49 -3.98 17.91
C ARG A 483 8.84 -5.13 16.97
N ALA A 484 8.39 -5.09 15.72
CA ALA A 484 8.71 -6.10 14.72
C ALA A 484 10.21 -6.12 14.38
N LEU A 485 10.85 -4.94 14.30
CA LEU A 485 12.29 -4.81 14.08
C LEU A 485 13.10 -5.30 15.28
N ASP A 486 12.66 -5.01 16.50
CA ASP A 486 13.31 -5.54 17.71
C ASP A 486 13.25 -7.06 17.76
N TRP A 487 12.07 -7.63 17.50
CA TRP A 487 11.88 -9.08 17.42
C TRP A 487 12.79 -9.72 16.36
N LEU A 488 12.95 -9.07 15.20
CA LEU A 488 13.89 -9.52 14.17
C LEU A 488 15.36 -9.45 14.65
N GLY A 489 15.74 -8.37 15.34
CA GLY A 489 17.09 -8.18 15.89
C GLY A 489 17.51 -9.26 16.88
N ALA A 490 16.55 -9.87 17.59
CA ALA A 490 16.80 -11.01 18.47
C ALA A 490 17.28 -12.26 17.71
N GLY A 491 16.94 -12.38 16.42
CA GLY A 491 17.28 -13.52 15.56
C GLY A 491 18.72 -13.54 15.01
N GLY A 492 19.54 -12.52 15.28
CA GLY A 492 21.00 -12.54 15.04
C GLY A 492 21.52 -11.95 13.73
N GLU A 493 20.67 -11.61 12.75
CA GLU A 493 21.10 -10.90 11.52
C GLU A 493 21.35 -9.40 11.79
N ARG A 494 22.52 -9.04 12.33
CA ARG A 494 22.83 -7.67 12.79
C ARG A 494 23.59 -6.78 11.79
N HIS A 495 23.89 -7.28 10.59
CA HIS A 495 24.82 -6.61 9.64
C HIS A 495 24.11 -5.90 8.47
N LYS A 496 22.80 -6.11 8.30
CA LYS A 496 21.97 -5.38 7.33
C LYS A 496 21.38 -4.15 8.00
N ASP A 497 20.94 -3.18 7.21
CA ASP A 497 20.25 -2.01 7.79
C ASP A 497 18.83 -2.39 8.26
N PRO A 498 18.39 -1.89 9.44
CA PRO A 498 17.01 -2.06 9.90
C PRO A 498 15.98 -1.25 9.12
N ILE A 499 16.41 -0.31 8.27
CA ILE A 499 15.53 0.49 7.41
C ILE A 499 15.90 0.22 5.95
N ASP A 500 15.02 -0.48 5.24
CA ASP A 500 15.07 -0.59 3.78
C ASP A 500 14.17 0.47 3.11
N ARG A 501 14.07 0.45 1.77
CA ARG A 501 13.23 1.40 1.01
C ARG A 501 11.75 1.32 1.40
N GLN A 502 11.24 0.13 1.70
CA GLN A 502 9.86 -0.09 2.07
C GLN A 502 9.55 0.46 3.47
N ILE A 503 10.45 0.22 4.44
CA ILE A 503 10.34 0.75 5.79
C ILE A 503 10.44 2.27 5.78
N ALA A 504 11.38 2.84 5.02
CA ALA A 504 11.51 4.29 4.89
C ALA A 504 10.23 4.93 4.30
N ALA A 505 9.68 4.33 3.23
CA ALA A 505 8.43 4.78 2.64
C ALA A 505 7.24 4.67 3.60
N PHE A 506 7.15 3.57 4.36
CA PHE A 506 6.11 3.35 5.37
C PHE A 506 6.19 4.38 6.49
N LEU A 507 7.38 4.57 7.06
CA LEU A 507 7.61 5.56 8.12
C LEU A 507 7.30 6.97 7.62
N SER A 508 7.80 7.35 6.45
CA SER A 508 7.57 8.70 5.93
C SER A 508 6.06 8.93 5.64
N ALA A 509 5.29 7.90 5.25
CA ALA A 509 3.82 7.98 5.07
C ALA A 509 3.02 8.02 6.39
N ARG A 510 3.49 7.31 7.43
CA ARG A 510 2.79 7.16 8.72
C ARG A 510 3.28 8.13 9.79
N HIS A 511 4.40 8.80 9.56
CA HIS A 511 5.10 9.70 10.47
C HIS A 511 5.31 11.08 9.83
N LYS A 512 4.20 11.74 9.45
CA LYS A 512 4.15 12.96 8.59
C LYS A 512 4.86 14.21 9.12
N ARG A 513 5.48 14.16 10.31
CA ARG A 513 6.22 15.27 10.92
C ARG A 513 7.73 14.98 11.00
N SER A 514 8.20 14.04 10.20
CA SER A 514 9.63 13.76 9.99
C SER A 514 10.20 14.75 8.97
N ASP A 515 11.49 15.06 9.07
CA ASP A 515 12.18 15.73 7.98
C ASP A 515 12.44 14.73 6.83
N ASP A 516 11.74 14.92 5.71
CA ASP A 516 11.88 14.05 4.54
C ASP A 516 13.30 14.05 3.95
N LEU A 517 14.09 15.11 4.19
CA LEU A 517 15.51 15.11 3.78
C LEU A 517 16.32 14.05 4.50
N LEU A 518 15.97 13.67 5.74
CA LEU A 518 16.71 12.64 6.49
C LEU A 518 16.65 11.29 5.78
N TYR A 519 15.51 10.92 5.20
CA TYR A 519 15.41 9.66 4.46
C TYR A 519 16.32 9.64 3.24
N THR A 520 16.54 10.78 2.57
CA THR A 520 17.47 10.85 1.43
C THR A 520 18.92 10.49 1.81
N GLN A 521 19.30 10.67 3.08
CA GLN A 521 20.63 10.33 3.60
C GLN A 521 20.86 8.81 3.79
N LEU A 522 19.82 7.99 3.62
CA LEU A 522 19.92 6.52 3.71
C LEU A 522 20.45 5.86 2.43
N GLY A 523 20.67 6.64 1.36
CA GLY A 523 21.16 6.14 0.07
C GLY A 523 22.53 5.43 0.17
N SER A 524 22.76 4.44 -0.69
CA SER A 524 24.01 3.66 -0.72
C SER A 524 25.24 4.49 -1.12
N GLY A 525 25.05 5.60 -1.84
CA GLY A 525 26.12 6.53 -2.21
C GLY A 525 26.46 7.57 -1.14
N ILE A 526 25.76 7.55 0.00
CA ILE A 526 26.01 8.47 1.12
C ILE A 526 27.12 7.91 2.01
N GLU A 527 27.97 8.79 2.55
CA GLU A 527 29.04 8.42 3.49
C GLU A 527 28.49 7.55 4.64
N PRO A 528 29.10 6.38 4.94
CA PRO A 528 28.58 5.44 5.93
C PRO A 528 28.26 6.08 7.29
N THR A 529 29.12 6.99 7.75
CA THR A 529 28.93 7.75 9.00
C THR A 529 27.61 8.52 9.00
N ARG A 530 27.38 9.35 7.98
CA ARG A 530 26.16 10.18 7.86
C ARG A 530 24.92 9.32 7.72
N ARG A 531 25.05 8.24 6.95
CA ARG A 531 23.97 7.28 6.68
C ARG A 531 23.47 6.62 7.97
N VAL A 532 24.39 6.11 8.80
CA VAL A 532 24.03 5.45 10.07
C VAL A 532 23.51 6.45 11.10
N ILE A 533 24.07 7.66 11.17
CA ILE A 533 23.53 8.74 12.03
C ILE A 533 22.11 9.10 11.61
N ALA A 534 21.85 9.32 10.32
CA ALA A 534 20.50 9.62 9.82
C ALA A 534 19.50 8.50 10.16
N MET A 535 19.91 7.25 10.01
CA MET A 535 19.09 6.09 10.38
C MET A 535 18.76 6.06 11.88
N LEU A 536 19.76 6.29 12.73
CA LEU A 536 19.57 6.37 14.18
C LEU A 536 18.67 7.56 14.56
N THR A 537 18.82 8.71 13.91
CA THR A 537 17.96 9.89 14.11
C THR A 537 16.51 9.58 13.77
N ILE A 538 16.25 8.93 12.64
CA ILE A 538 14.90 8.51 12.24
C ILE A 538 14.31 7.55 13.28
N LEU A 539 15.02 6.47 13.64
CA LEU A 539 14.51 5.48 14.61
C LEU A 539 14.32 6.08 16.00
N SER A 540 15.22 6.97 16.43
CA SER A 540 15.11 7.70 17.70
C SER A 540 13.88 8.61 17.72
N ASP A 541 13.62 9.38 16.66
CA ASP A 541 12.43 10.23 16.59
C ASP A 541 11.15 9.40 16.58
N VAL A 542 11.11 8.29 15.85
CA VAL A 542 9.96 7.37 15.86
C VAL A 542 9.76 6.77 17.25
N GLN A 543 10.83 6.34 17.93
CA GLN A 543 10.73 5.81 19.30
C GLN A 543 10.19 6.86 20.26
N ALA A 544 10.75 8.07 20.24
CA ALA A 544 10.35 9.16 21.12
C ALA A 544 8.87 9.54 20.96
N ARG A 545 8.33 9.47 19.74
CA ARG A 545 6.92 9.83 19.48
C ARG A 545 5.93 8.71 19.72
N THR A 546 6.37 7.46 19.55
CA THR A 546 5.51 6.30 19.80
C THR A 546 5.52 5.85 21.26
N GLY A 547 6.53 6.27 22.04
CA GLY A 547 6.70 5.87 23.44
C GLY A 547 6.98 4.38 23.61
N VAL A 548 7.57 3.74 22.59
CA VAL A 548 7.89 2.31 22.65
C VAL A 548 9.21 2.12 23.40
N ASP A 549 9.12 1.40 24.50
CA ASP A 549 10.29 1.04 25.33
C ASP A 549 10.74 -0.40 25.07
N GLY A 550 11.91 -0.76 25.61
CA GLY A 550 12.43 -2.13 25.60
C GLY A 550 12.95 -2.61 24.25
N LEU A 551 13.37 -1.69 23.37
CA LEU A 551 13.92 -1.99 22.03
C LEU A 551 15.41 -2.40 22.10
N THR A 552 15.75 -3.29 23.04
CA THR A 552 17.15 -3.69 23.31
C THR A 552 17.80 -4.31 22.09
N HIS A 553 17.12 -5.22 21.38
CA HIS A 553 17.69 -5.91 20.24
C HIS A 553 17.86 -5.00 19.03
N LEU A 554 16.90 -4.10 18.79
CA LEU A 554 17.00 -3.08 17.74
C LEU A 554 18.13 -2.08 18.06
N ALA A 555 18.25 -1.65 19.32
CA ALA A 555 19.30 -0.72 19.70
C ALA A 555 20.69 -1.36 19.60
N THR A 556 20.86 -2.62 20.02
CA THR A 556 22.11 -3.38 19.80
C THR A 556 22.39 -3.60 18.31
N TRP A 557 21.36 -3.81 17.49
CA TRP A 557 21.51 -3.92 16.04
C TRP A 557 22.04 -2.60 15.45
N VAL A 558 21.44 -1.46 15.78
CA VAL A 558 21.93 -0.15 15.32
C VAL A 558 23.33 0.17 15.85
N GLN A 559 23.62 -0.18 17.11
CA GLN A 559 24.96 -0.03 17.71
C GLN A 559 26.04 -0.78 16.93
N ALA A 560 25.75 -1.99 16.44
CA ALA A 560 26.68 -2.76 15.62
C ALA A 560 27.06 -2.05 14.30
N LEU A 561 26.18 -1.18 13.80
CA LEU A 561 26.40 -0.39 12.57
C LEU A 561 27.17 0.92 12.85
N LEU A 562 27.33 1.33 14.11
CA LEU A 562 27.96 2.60 14.50
C LEU A 562 29.50 2.57 14.47
N ASP A 563 30.15 1.48 14.08
CA ASP A 563 31.62 1.39 14.02
C ASP A 563 32.30 2.54 13.23
N PRO A 564 31.81 2.96 12.05
CA PRO A 564 32.36 4.11 11.35
C PRO A 564 32.27 5.42 12.15
N VAL A 565 31.23 5.57 12.98
CA VAL A 565 31.04 6.76 13.82
C VAL A 565 32.03 6.78 14.97
N PHE A 566 32.29 5.64 15.60
CA PHE A 566 33.31 5.54 16.65
C PHE A 566 34.73 5.80 16.15
N ARG A 567 35.02 5.57 14.86
CA ARG A 567 36.34 5.84 14.26
C ARG A 567 36.61 7.33 14.00
N ARG A 568 35.63 8.21 14.24
CA ARG A 568 35.82 9.68 14.15
C ARG A 568 36.65 10.25 15.30
N PHE A 569 36.67 9.55 16.44
CA PHE A 569 37.49 9.93 17.59
C PHE A 569 38.93 9.44 17.36
N HIS A 570 39.89 10.34 17.50
CA HIS A 570 41.32 10.07 17.36
C HIS A 570 41.88 9.42 18.64
N ASN A 571 41.40 9.83 19.82
CA ASN A 571 41.89 9.30 21.09
C ASN A 571 41.26 7.91 21.39
N ARG A 572 42.11 6.90 21.57
CA ARG A 572 41.68 5.53 21.89
C ARG A 572 40.87 5.43 23.18
N LYS A 573 41.25 6.18 24.23
CA LYS A 573 40.52 6.17 25.51
C LYS A 573 39.12 6.79 25.36
N THR A 574 39.01 7.87 24.60
CA THR A 574 37.73 8.50 24.28
C THR A 574 36.86 7.56 23.46
N GLN A 575 37.44 6.89 22.47
CA GLN A 575 36.75 5.89 21.65
C GLN A 575 36.20 4.73 22.50
N GLU A 576 37.00 4.18 23.43
CA GLU A 576 36.56 3.13 24.35
C GLU A 576 35.44 3.60 25.28
N LEU A 577 35.53 4.83 25.80
CA LEU A 577 34.50 5.43 26.64
C LEU A 577 33.17 5.59 25.90
N VAL A 578 33.20 6.18 24.70
CA VAL A 578 32.01 6.38 23.85
C VAL A 578 31.39 5.04 23.47
N ARG A 579 32.19 4.02 23.14
CA ARG A 579 31.69 2.65 22.89
C ARG A 579 30.99 2.07 24.11
N LYS A 580 31.54 2.25 25.32
CA LYS A 580 30.94 1.76 26.57
C LYS A 580 29.63 2.48 26.89
N GLN A 581 29.54 3.79 26.65
CA GLN A 581 28.31 4.55 26.81
C GLN A 581 27.24 4.13 25.81
N ALA A 582 27.63 3.94 24.55
CA ALA A 582 26.73 3.43 23.50
C ALA A 582 26.21 2.03 23.84
N ASP A 583 27.06 1.17 24.40
CA ASP A 583 26.67 -0.18 24.84
C ASP A 583 25.64 -0.15 25.96
N ALA A 584 25.82 0.72 26.96
CA ALA A 584 24.84 0.89 28.03
C ALA A 584 23.49 1.42 27.50
N ALA A 585 23.50 2.40 26.58
CA ALA A 585 22.28 2.91 25.95
C ALA A 585 21.56 1.84 25.12
N ALA A 586 22.32 1.01 24.39
CA ALA A 586 21.78 -0.09 23.61
C ALA A 586 21.15 -1.18 24.47
N HIS A 587 21.79 -1.57 25.58
CA HIS A 587 21.22 -2.54 26.53
C HIS A 587 19.87 -2.09 27.09
N ASN A 588 19.71 -0.79 27.37
CA ASN A 588 18.46 -0.21 27.85
C ASN A 588 17.41 0.00 26.74
N GLY A 589 17.75 -0.27 25.47
CA GLY A 589 16.86 -0.08 24.34
C GLY A 589 16.48 1.37 24.06
N ARG A 590 17.33 2.34 24.46
CA ARG A 590 17.04 3.79 24.34
C ARG A 590 17.82 4.41 23.18
N LEU A 591 17.19 4.48 22.01
CA LEU A 591 17.82 5.01 20.79
C LEU A 591 18.13 6.51 20.90
N THR A 592 17.34 7.26 21.65
CA THR A 592 17.61 8.69 21.90
C THR A 592 18.86 8.91 22.75
N GLU A 593 19.13 8.04 23.72
CA GLU A 593 20.37 8.09 24.50
C GLU A 593 21.56 7.69 23.62
N LEU A 594 21.38 6.65 22.79
CA LEU A 594 22.39 6.21 21.83
C LEU A 594 22.76 7.35 20.85
N LEU A 595 21.77 8.08 20.33
CA LEU A 595 21.99 9.23 19.45
C LEU A 595 22.80 10.34 20.12
N LYS A 596 22.45 10.69 21.36
CA LYS A 596 23.18 11.72 22.13
C LYS A 596 24.65 11.38 22.36
N VAL A 597 24.98 10.09 22.50
CA VAL A 597 26.36 9.62 22.69
C VAL A 597 27.19 9.77 21.42
N VAL A 598 26.59 9.54 20.24
CA VAL A 598 27.33 9.50 18.96
C VAL A 598 27.30 10.80 18.17
N ASP A 599 26.33 11.66 18.43
CA ASP A 599 26.18 12.98 17.79
C ASP A 599 26.43 14.11 18.81
N ASP A 600 27.64 14.13 19.38
CA ASP A 600 28.14 15.18 20.27
C ASP A 600 29.25 16.00 19.58
N PRO A 601 28.90 17.16 18.96
CA PRO A 601 29.86 18.01 18.28
C PRO A 601 30.96 18.57 19.20
N GLU A 602 30.65 18.84 20.47
CA GLU A 602 31.60 19.41 21.41
C GLU A 602 32.65 18.37 21.82
N SER A 603 32.24 17.14 22.09
CA SER A 603 33.19 16.05 22.37
C SER A 603 34.10 15.74 21.19
N LEU A 604 33.58 15.76 19.95
CA LEU A 604 34.39 15.60 18.74
C LEU A 604 35.36 16.76 18.52
N ARG A 605 34.93 18.00 18.77
CA ARG A 605 35.78 19.19 18.67
C ARG A 605 36.91 19.14 19.69
N ARG A 606 36.61 18.76 20.94
CA ARG A 606 37.60 18.61 22.00
C ARG A 606 38.62 17.52 21.66
N ASP A 607 38.19 16.35 21.22
CA ASP A 607 39.08 15.25 20.82
C ASP A 607 40.01 15.66 19.67
N ARG A 608 39.51 16.43 18.70
CA ARG A 608 40.34 16.99 17.63
C ARG A 608 41.40 17.95 18.14
N LEU A 609 41.05 18.88 19.03
CA LEU A 609 42.00 19.82 19.61
C LEU A 609 43.07 19.11 20.44
N GLU A 610 42.69 18.10 21.22
CA GLU A 610 43.62 17.25 21.97
C GLU A 610 44.56 16.49 21.03
N PHE A 611 44.05 15.99 19.90
CA PHE A 611 44.87 15.31 18.89
C PHE A 611 45.85 16.27 18.20
N GLU A 612 45.43 17.49 17.86
CA GLU A 612 46.30 18.52 17.30
C GLU A 612 47.40 18.92 18.30
N ALA A 613 47.06 19.09 19.58
CA ALA A 613 48.04 19.35 20.64
C ALA A 613 49.05 18.20 20.77
N ALA A 614 48.58 16.95 20.77
CA ALA A 614 49.46 15.77 20.84
C ALA A 614 50.38 15.64 19.61
N GLN A 615 49.93 16.05 18.42
CA GLN A 615 50.79 16.10 17.23
C GLN A 615 51.91 17.13 17.35
N ILE A 616 51.63 18.28 17.98
CA ILE A 616 52.63 19.32 18.22
C ILE A 616 53.66 18.80 19.23
N GLU A 617 53.21 18.26 20.36
CA GLU A 617 54.09 17.70 21.40
C GLU A 617 54.96 16.56 20.85
N TYR A 618 54.40 15.69 20.00
CA TYR A 618 55.17 14.63 19.34
C TYR A 618 56.27 15.21 18.42
N ARG A 619 55.97 16.25 17.64
CA ARG A 619 56.97 16.89 16.76
C ARG A 619 58.07 17.57 17.55
N GLU A 620 57.74 18.19 18.67
CA GLU A 620 58.71 18.81 19.57
C GLU A 620 59.64 17.76 20.19
N ALA A 621 59.07 16.66 20.69
CA ALA A 621 59.84 15.54 21.24
C ALA A 621 60.73 14.87 20.18
N ASP A 622 60.25 14.70 18.94
CA ASP A 622 61.02 14.12 17.84
C ASP A 622 62.19 15.04 17.41
N ALA A 623 61.95 16.36 17.36
CA ALA A 623 63.00 17.35 17.13
C ALA A 623 64.05 17.36 18.24
N GLU A 624 63.63 17.21 19.51
CA GLU A 624 64.55 17.07 20.64
C GLU A 624 65.35 15.77 20.56
N MET A 625 64.72 14.66 20.21
CA MET A 625 65.40 13.38 19.99
C MET A 625 66.45 13.47 18.89
N GLU A 626 66.14 14.10 17.76
CA GLU A 626 67.13 14.33 16.68
C GLU A 626 68.26 15.26 17.13
N LYS A 627 67.96 16.30 17.91
CA LYS A 627 68.99 17.17 18.50
C LYS A 627 69.92 16.39 19.44
N VAL A 628 69.37 15.53 20.29
CA VAL A 628 70.14 14.66 21.18
C VAL A 628 70.98 13.66 20.38
N ARG A 629 70.42 13.03 19.34
CA ARG A 629 71.16 12.13 18.42
C ARG A 629 72.31 12.85 17.73
N HIS A 630 72.09 14.06 17.21
CA HIS A 630 73.12 14.87 16.59
C HIS A 630 74.22 15.24 17.61
N THR A 631 73.84 15.62 18.83
CA THR A 631 74.79 15.93 19.91
C THR A 631 75.61 14.71 20.33
N ILE A 632 75.02 13.52 20.34
CA ILE A 632 75.72 12.26 20.62
C ILE A 632 76.64 11.87 19.45
N GLY A 633 76.24 12.12 18.20
CA GLY A 633 77.07 11.93 17.01
C GLY A 633 78.28 12.88 16.97
N ASP A 634 78.11 14.10 17.47
CA ASP A 634 79.14 15.14 17.56
C ASP A 634 80.04 15.00 18.81
N ARG A 635 79.80 13.97 19.63
CA ARG A 635 80.52 13.74 20.90
C ARG A 635 82.04 13.60 20.72
N ASN A 636 82.49 13.05 19.59
CA ASN A 636 83.93 12.96 19.29
C ASN A 636 84.56 14.34 19.03
N SER A 637 83.85 15.27 18.38
CA SER A 637 84.35 16.62 18.11
C SER A 637 84.35 17.48 19.38
N ILE A 638 83.33 17.32 20.24
CA ILE A 638 83.20 18.02 21.53
C ILE A 638 84.27 17.55 22.52
N VAL A 639 84.60 16.25 22.54
CA VAL A 639 85.69 15.69 23.37
C VAL A 639 87.05 16.17 22.87
N GLU A 640 87.28 16.26 21.56
CA GLU A 640 88.54 16.79 21.02
C GLU A 640 88.75 18.27 21.34
N THR A 641 87.71 19.09 21.19
CA THR A 641 87.79 20.55 21.41
C THR A 641 87.92 20.89 22.90
N SER A 642 87.12 20.27 23.77
CA SER A 642 87.22 20.46 25.22
C SER A 642 88.52 19.88 25.78
N GLY A 643 88.96 18.73 25.27
CA GLY A 643 90.23 18.12 25.65
C GLY A 643 91.44 19.00 25.29
N ARG A 644 91.44 19.62 24.10
CA ARG A 644 92.48 20.58 23.70
C ARG A 644 92.52 21.82 24.59
N GLN A 645 91.37 22.36 24.99
CA GLN A 645 91.34 23.54 25.88
C GLN A 645 91.87 23.21 27.30
N VAL A 646 91.46 22.08 27.87
CA VAL A 646 91.96 21.64 29.19
C VAL A 646 93.46 21.34 29.13
N ALA A 647 93.93 20.65 28.08
CA ALA A 647 95.35 20.39 27.87
C ALA A 647 96.17 21.69 27.73
N ALA A 648 95.64 22.70 27.02
CA ALA A 648 96.29 24.00 26.89
C ALA A 648 96.42 24.73 28.23
N ILE A 649 95.38 24.71 29.09
CA ILE A 649 95.40 25.33 30.42
C ILE A 649 96.41 24.62 31.33
N VAL A 650 96.40 23.28 31.36
CA VAL A 650 97.33 22.48 32.17
C VAL A 650 98.77 22.68 31.71
N SER A 651 99.01 22.72 30.40
CA SER A 651 100.34 22.94 29.82
C SER A 651 100.87 24.36 30.12
N SER A 652 100.00 25.37 30.08
CA SER A 652 100.31 26.75 30.49
C SER A 652 100.73 26.80 31.98
N LEU A 653 99.95 26.19 32.88
CA LEU A 653 100.25 26.12 34.31
C LEU A 653 101.60 25.42 34.58
N LEU A 654 101.82 24.26 33.97
CA LEU A 654 103.08 23.51 34.09
C LEU A 654 104.26 24.33 33.57
N SER A 655 104.12 24.98 32.41
CA SER A 655 105.16 25.84 31.85
C SER A 655 105.48 27.02 32.77
N THR A 656 104.46 27.64 33.36
CA THR A 656 104.64 28.76 34.30
C THR A 656 105.39 28.33 35.57
N VAL A 657 105.05 27.15 36.12
CA VAL A 657 105.75 26.56 37.27
C VAL A 657 107.19 26.18 36.90
N LEU A 658 107.41 25.62 35.71
CA LEU A 658 108.75 25.25 35.23
C LEU A 658 109.64 26.48 35.04
N VAL A 659 109.11 27.54 34.42
CA VAL A 659 109.81 28.82 34.23
C VAL A 659 110.12 29.47 35.57
N ALA A 660 109.16 29.49 36.51
CA ALA A 660 109.40 29.99 37.87
C ALA A 660 110.48 29.17 38.60
N GLY A 661 110.49 27.84 38.43
CA GLY A 661 111.49 26.95 38.99
C GLY A 661 112.89 27.16 38.40
N ILE A 662 113.00 27.39 37.08
CA ILE A 662 114.26 27.70 36.41
C ILE A 662 114.80 29.07 36.85
N ILE A 663 113.94 30.08 36.98
CA ILE A 663 114.33 31.40 37.50
C ILE A 663 114.87 31.30 38.93
N LEU A 664 114.25 30.47 39.78
CA LEU A 664 114.72 30.22 41.14
C LEU A 664 116.05 29.44 41.19
N LEU A 665 116.31 28.54 40.24
CA LEU A 665 117.54 27.75 40.14
C LEU A 665 118.75 28.55 39.62
N PHE A 666 118.53 29.67 38.91
CA PHE A 666 119.60 30.55 38.41
C PHE A 666 119.79 31.83 39.23
N ALA A 667 118.99 32.04 40.28
CA ALA A 667 119.06 33.20 41.18
C ALA A 667 119.90 32.95 42.46
N PHE A 668 120.55 31.79 42.55
CA PHE A 668 121.58 31.43 43.54
C PHE A 668 122.76 30.79 42.80
#